data_AF-A0A8T1CUY4-F1
#
_entry.id   AF-A0A8T1CUY4-F1
#
_cell.length_a   1.000
_cell.length_b   1.000
_cell.length_c   1.000
_cell.angle_alpha   90.00
_cell.angle_beta   90.00
_cell.angle_gamma   90.00
#
_symmetry.space_group_name_H-M   'P 1'
#
loop_
_entity.id
_entity.type
_entity.pdbx_description
1 polymer ?
#
loop_
_entity_poly.entity_id
_entity_poly.type
_entity_poly.pdbx_seq_one_letter_code
_entity_poly.pdbx_strand_id
1 'polypeptide(L)'
;MKSIKDLLVWYNNLDVVPFIKAIKAQRELFKRFDLDMLTDGVSLPGLSEKVMYQTCFDNLQYPDKKSANAFQFPANRLGGYKSQDAKAKRKFGMTLEHLNTLLQNQKYLCGLCYCQLTADTASADRINNKLGHIDGNILISCVKCNTARKDMSPKGFRYKKLLEFNSDRLVYSIDKEEKDIYAKMKANIAGGPSIIFNRYAKRNETKIRGGKLCKKVIGYDANALYLWALGNDMPCGRLTTIEAYPEIVEDIKNDKIFGFLECDIHTPEHLKQYFGEMTPIFKNTLIDCTDESIIGKHMYDYNQAREKSRSKPARKLIGSYFGEKILIYAPLLKWYLSHGMEITKTYSFIKASSHKVFAPFMEAVSNARREGDADESKAMIAEMMKLVGNSAFGRSGMDMSKHKEIKYESSDKAIKAKIEHFTFHGLEELNDACELTMMKRRLKNKNPIHLSIAIYQLAKLRMLQFYYDCIDFYFDRSDFQYQEMDTDSAYIAFSCDNPFQECIKPELREHFVQHKYDWFPRDYSADVAKFDRRTPGLFKDEWSGDAMVSLSSKNYICYLPDELYKVKVSAKGVQQGRGRNNDVLTPKGFETVVRDRITLQDTNKGFRLSKETKSIITYSQTKTALSYFYDKRRVLEDGITTVPLDI
;
A
#
# COMPACT_ATOMS: atom_id res chain seq x y z
N MET A 1 35.31 -27.14 -11.14
CA MET A 1 34.76 -28.11 -10.15
C MET A 1 34.90 -29.49 -10.73
N LYS A 2 35.53 -30.44 -10.02
CA LYS A 2 35.81 -31.81 -10.50
C LYS A 2 35.03 -32.88 -9.73
N SER A 3 34.40 -32.53 -8.61
CA SER A 3 33.57 -33.43 -7.79
C SER A 3 32.31 -32.73 -7.23
N ILE A 4 31.33 -33.50 -6.75
CA ILE A 4 30.16 -32.99 -5.99
C ILE A 4 30.60 -32.25 -4.73
N LYS A 5 31.68 -32.71 -4.08
CA LYS A 5 32.26 -32.04 -2.92
C LYS A 5 32.74 -30.62 -3.29
N ASP A 6 33.41 -30.46 -4.43
CA ASP A 6 33.83 -29.13 -4.91
C ASP A 6 32.63 -28.22 -5.17
N LEU A 7 31.54 -28.78 -5.72
CA LEU A 7 30.30 -28.04 -5.93
C LEU A 7 29.65 -27.61 -4.62
N LEU A 8 29.57 -28.50 -3.62
CA LEU A 8 29.00 -28.17 -2.32
C LEU A 8 29.84 -27.13 -1.57
N VAL A 9 31.17 -27.22 -1.62
CA VAL A 9 32.07 -26.21 -1.05
C VAL A 9 31.88 -24.87 -1.76
N TRP A 10 31.84 -24.87 -3.09
CA TRP A 10 31.61 -23.66 -3.88
C TRP A 10 30.24 -23.04 -3.59
N TYR A 11 29.17 -23.84 -3.56
CA TYR A 11 27.82 -23.40 -3.21
C TYR A 11 27.74 -22.86 -1.78
N ASN A 12 28.34 -23.56 -0.80
CA ASN A 12 28.35 -23.08 0.58
C ASN A 12 29.07 -21.74 0.72
N ASN A 13 30.22 -21.58 0.05
CA ASN A 13 31.01 -20.35 0.11
C ASN A 13 30.32 -19.18 -0.60
N LEU A 14 29.66 -19.43 -1.73
CA LEU A 14 29.05 -18.36 -2.53
C LEU A 14 27.60 -18.06 -2.19
N ASP A 15 26.85 -18.99 -1.60
CA ASP A 15 25.42 -18.82 -1.33
C ASP A 15 25.12 -18.95 0.18
N VAL A 16 25.43 -20.09 0.80
CA VAL A 16 25.04 -20.36 2.19
C VAL A 16 25.70 -19.39 3.19
N VAL A 17 27.00 -19.15 3.07
CA VAL A 17 27.73 -18.24 3.97
C VAL A 17 27.21 -16.79 3.86
N PRO A 18 27.09 -16.19 2.65
CA PRO A 18 26.43 -14.90 2.49
C PRO A 18 24.99 -14.87 3.01
N PHE A 19 24.21 -15.92 2.76
CA PHE A 19 22.83 -16.03 3.22
C PHE A 19 22.73 -16.01 4.75
N ILE A 20 23.57 -16.78 5.46
CA ILE A 20 23.64 -16.76 6.93
C ILE A 20 24.07 -15.37 7.45
N LYS A 21 25.02 -14.70 6.79
CA LYS A 21 25.41 -13.33 7.15
C LYS A 21 24.23 -12.37 7.00
N ALA A 22 23.46 -12.48 5.92
CA ALA A 22 22.26 -11.67 5.69
C ALA A 22 21.17 -11.95 6.75
N ILE A 23 20.92 -13.21 7.10
CA ILE A 23 19.99 -13.60 8.19
C ILE A 23 20.42 -12.98 9.52
N LYS A 24 21.72 -13.05 9.86
CA LYS A 24 22.25 -12.45 11.10
C LYS A 24 22.02 -10.94 11.12
N ALA A 25 22.32 -10.25 10.02
CA ALA A 25 22.09 -8.82 9.91
C ALA A 25 20.60 -8.43 10.02
N GLN A 26 19.71 -9.17 9.36
CA GLN A 26 18.26 -8.97 9.50
C GLN A 26 17.77 -9.21 10.93
N ARG A 27 18.27 -10.26 11.59
CA ARG A 27 17.97 -10.53 12.99
C ARG A 27 18.38 -9.37 13.89
N GLU A 28 19.60 -8.83 13.72
CA GLU A 28 20.06 -7.70 14.53
C GLU A 28 19.28 -6.42 14.25
N LEU A 29 18.74 -6.21 13.05
CA LEU A 29 17.81 -5.12 12.78
C LEU A 29 16.51 -5.28 13.55
N PHE A 30 15.82 -6.42 13.43
CA PHE A 30 14.51 -6.63 14.06
C PHE A 30 14.58 -6.66 15.58
N LYS A 31 15.70 -7.10 16.16
CA LYS A 31 15.96 -6.96 17.60
C LYS A 31 15.91 -5.51 18.09
N ARG A 32 16.25 -4.51 17.26
CA ARG A 32 16.14 -3.09 17.63
C ARG A 32 14.69 -2.65 17.86
N PHE A 33 13.74 -3.41 17.31
CA PHE A 33 12.30 -3.22 17.48
C PHE A 33 11.71 -4.21 18.50
N ASP A 34 12.56 -4.90 19.27
CA ASP A 34 12.14 -5.96 20.20
C ASP A 34 11.33 -7.08 19.50
N LEU A 35 11.71 -7.41 18.26
CA LEU A 35 11.07 -8.45 17.46
C LEU A 35 12.04 -9.60 17.17
N ASP A 36 11.56 -10.83 17.39
CA ASP A 36 12.24 -12.04 16.97
C ASP A 36 11.76 -12.50 15.59
N MET A 37 12.68 -12.53 14.62
CA MET A 37 12.36 -12.83 13.22
C MET A 37 11.73 -14.21 12.98
N LEU A 38 11.89 -15.18 13.90
CA LEU A 38 11.38 -16.53 13.71
C LEU A 38 10.04 -16.76 14.41
N THR A 39 9.82 -16.09 15.54
CA THR A 39 8.62 -16.28 16.38
C THR A 39 7.61 -15.15 16.22
N ASP A 40 8.04 -13.91 15.99
CA ASP A 40 7.15 -12.78 15.82
C ASP A 40 6.60 -12.64 14.41
N GLY A 41 7.33 -13.11 13.41
CA GLY A 41 6.87 -13.06 12.03
C GLY A 41 7.84 -13.75 11.09
N VAL A 42 7.49 -14.96 10.64
CA VAL A 42 8.30 -15.77 9.70
C VAL A 42 8.50 -15.07 8.34
N SER A 43 7.74 -14.02 8.05
CA SER A 43 7.84 -13.25 6.82
C SER A 43 8.18 -11.78 7.12
N LEU A 44 9.06 -11.21 6.30
CA LEU A 44 9.39 -9.78 6.30
C LEU A 44 8.15 -8.85 6.34
N PRO A 45 7.09 -9.03 5.52
CA PRO A 45 5.89 -8.21 5.64
C PRO A 45 5.22 -8.29 7.02
N GLY A 46 5.22 -9.47 7.64
CA GLY A 46 4.67 -9.67 8.98
C GLY A 46 5.46 -8.94 10.07
N LEU A 47 6.79 -8.93 9.99
CA LEU A 47 7.62 -8.15 10.91
C LEU A 47 7.48 -6.65 10.64
N SER A 48 7.44 -6.25 9.37
CA SER A 48 7.30 -4.85 8.97
C SER A 48 5.98 -4.25 9.44
N GLU A 49 4.88 -5.02 9.37
CA GLU A 49 3.58 -4.66 9.94
C GLU A 49 3.68 -4.40 11.45
N LYS A 50 4.40 -5.23 12.20
CA LYS A 50 4.62 -5.02 13.64
C LYS A 50 5.40 -3.74 13.93
N VAL A 51 6.48 -3.48 13.19
CA VAL A 51 7.27 -2.23 13.32
C VAL A 51 6.40 -1.00 13.04
N MET A 52 5.57 -1.05 12.00
CA MET A 52 4.63 0.03 11.66
C MET A 52 3.65 0.31 12.80
N TYR A 53 3.04 -0.73 13.39
CA TYR A 53 2.12 -0.56 14.51
C TYR A 53 2.80 -0.17 15.81
N GLN A 54 3.99 -0.70 16.13
CA GLN A 54 4.78 -0.27 17.30
C GLN A 54 5.01 1.24 17.26
N THR A 55 5.47 1.74 16.11
CA THR A 55 5.69 3.18 15.91
C THR A 55 4.40 3.99 16.13
N CYS A 56 3.23 3.47 15.72
CA CYS A 56 1.95 4.10 15.99
C CYS A 56 1.58 4.06 17.49
N PHE A 57 1.79 2.93 18.18
CA PHE A 57 1.43 2.75 19.59
C PHE A 57 2.35 3.53 20.54
N ASP A 58 3.60 3.77 20.15
CA ASP A 58 4.54 4.61 20.92
C ASP A 58 4.12 6.09 20.91
N ASN A 59 3.29 6.49 19.94
CA ASN A 59 2.78 7.85 19.77
C ASN A 59 1.33 8.05 20.26
N LEU A 60 0.80 7.14 21.09
CA LEU A 60 -0.53 7.32 21.69
C LEU A 60 -0.58 8.58 22.56
N GLN A 61 -1.68 9.33 22.46
CA GLN A 61 -1.89 10.49 23.31
C GLN A 61 -2.41 10.06 24.68
N TYR A 62 -1.97 10.77 25.71
CA TYR A 62 -2.43 10.56 27.08
C TYR A 62 -3.53 11.57 27.43
N PRO A 63 -4.53 11.17 28.24
CA PRO A 63 -5.55 12.10 28.72
C PRO A 63 -4.93 13.25 29.53
N ASP A 64 -5.43 14.47 29.32
CA ASP A 64 -5.01 15.64 30.08
C ASP A 64 -5.34 15.48 31.56
N LYS A 65 -4.35 15.78 32.41
CA LYS A 65 -4.49 15.80 33.88
C LYS A 65 -4.98 17.17 34.33
N LYS A 66 -6.22 17.52 33.97
CA LYS A 66 -6.85 18.78 34.39
C LYS A 66 -6.91 18.89 35.92
N SER A 67 -6.79 20.09 36.47
CA SER A 67 -6.92 20.32 37.91
C SER A 67 -8.28 19.85 38.41
N ALA A 68 -8.32 19.27 39.61
CA ALA A 68 -9.55 18.82 40.26
C ALA A 68 -9.71 19.52 41.60
N ASN A 69 -10.97 19.77 41.99
CA ASN A 69 -11.30 20.42 43.26
C ASN A 69 -11.02 19.48 44.42
N ALA A 70 -10.52 20.03 45.53
CA ALA A 70 -10.28 19.26 46.74
C ALA A 70 -11.60 18.82 47.38
N PHE A 71 -11.65 17.59 47.88
CA PHE A 71 -12.77 17.05 48.66
C PHE A 71 -12.28 15.95 49.61
N GLN A 72 -13.10 15.62 50.60
CA GLN A 72 -12.83 14.53 51.54
C GLN A 72 -13.48 13.22 51.06
N PHE A 73 -12.80 12.10 51.24
CA PHE A 73 -13.28 10.79 50.86
C PHE A 73 -14.59 10.47 51.61
N PRO A 74 -15.63 9.99 50.92
CA PRO A 74 -16.96 9.79 51.50
C PRO A 74 -16.96 8.68 52.56
N ALA A 75 -17.20 9.07 53.83
CA ALA A 75 -17.15 8.18 54.99
C ALA A 75 -18.09 6.96 54.89
N ASN A 76 -19.26 7.16 54.28
CA ASN A 76 -20.27 6.10 54.09
C ASN A 76 -19.77 4.91 53.25
N ARG A 77 -18.74 5.07 52.41
CA ARG A 77 -18.19 3.97 51.59
C ARG A 77 -17.30 3.01 52.37
N LEU A 78 -16.72 3.44 53.50
CA LEU A 78 -15.77 2.65 54.28
C LEU A 78 -16.41 1.36 54.82
N GLY A 79 -17.65 1.45 55.30
CA GLY A 79 -18.41 0.30 55.77
C GLY A 79 -18.60 -0.78 54.70
N GLY A 80 -18.82 -0.35 53.45
CA GLY A 80 -18.93 -1.25 52.30
C GLY A 80 -17.62 -2.03 52.04
N TYR A 81 -16.48 -1.35 52.09
CA TYR A 81 -15.17 -2.00 51.89
C TYR A 81 -14.83 -3.00 53.01
N LYS A 82 -15.12 -2.65 54.27
CA LYS A 82 -14.92 -3.54 55.42
C LYS A 82 -15.74 -4.83 55.30
N SER A 83 -17.01 -4.71 54.93
CA SER A 83 -17.90 -5.86 54.72
C SER A 83 -17.45 -6.74 53.54
N GLN A 84 -16.99 -6.14 52.44
CA GLN A 84 -16.47 -6.87 51.28
C GLN A 84 -15.23 -7.71 51.59
N ASP A 85 -14.32 -7.17 52.41
CA ASP A 85 -13.10 -7.89 52.78
C ASP A 85 -13.37 -8.96 53.83
N ALA A 86 -14.24 -8.69 54.81
CA ALA A 86 -14.68 -9.71 55.77
C ALA A 86 -15.32 -10.91 55.06
N LYS A 87 -16.24 -10.67 54.11
CA LYS A 87 -16.90 -11.72 53.32
C LYS A 87 -15.90 -12.56 52.52
N ALA A 88 -14.86 -11.94 51.97
CA ALA A 88 -13.83 -12.60 51.18
C ALA A 88 -12.63 -13.11 52.01
N LYS A 89 -12.71 -13.05 53.36
CA LYS A 89 -11.64 -13.42 54.29
C LYS A 89 -10.31 -12.68 54.04
N ARG A 90 -10.38 -11.39 53.70
CA ARG A 90 -9.22 -10.51 53.47
C ARG A 90 -9.01 -9.55 54.65
N LYS A 91 -7.76 -9.14 54.88
CA LYS A 91 -7.41 -8.14 55.90
C LYS A 91 -7.91 -6.74 55.49
N PHE A 92 -8.47 -6.00 56.45
CA PHE A 92 -8.87 -4.61 56.27
C PHE A 92 -8.09 -3.73 57.25
N GLY A 93 -7.48 -2.65 56.76
CA GLY A 93 -6.63 -1.75 57.55
C GLY A 93 -6.65 -0.31 57.05
N MET A 94 -7.70 0.12 56.34
CA MET A 94 -7.81 1.50 55.83
C MET A 94 -8.57 2.42 56.76
N THR A 95 -8.05 3.64 56.93
CA THR A 95 -8.70 4.76 57.64
C THR A 95 -9.14 5.84 56.65
N LEU A 96 -10.07 6.71 57.05
CA LEU A 96 -10.50 7.84 56.21
C LEU A 96 -9.35 8.81 55.95
N GLU A 97 -8.54 9.09 56.97
CA GLU A 97 -7.35 9.92 56.86
C GLU A 97 -6.38 9.38 55.79
N HIS A 98 -6.13 8.07 55.77
CA HIS A 98 -5.31 7.43 54.74
C HIS A 98 -5.89 7.66 53.34
N LEU A 99 -7.19 7.45 53.16
CA LEU A 99 -7.84 7.65 51.86
C LEU A 99 -7.81 9.13 51.41
N ASN A 100 -7.90 10.07 52.34
CA ASN A 100 -7.76 11.51 52.08
C ASN A 100 -6.33 11.87 51.65
N THR A 101 -5.31 11.30 52.32
CA THR A 101 -3.91 11.44 51.92
C THR A 101 -3.68 10.89 50.51
N LEU A 102 -4.26 9.74 50.16
CA LEU A 102 -4.17 9.19 48.81
C LEU A 102 -4.87 10.08 47.77
N LEU A 103 -6.03 10.67 48.09
CA LEU A 103 -6.72 11.63 47.23
C LEU A 103 -5.83 12.84 46.92
N GLN A 104 -5.21 13.43 47.94
CA GLN A 104 -4.29 14.56 47.81
C GLN A 104 -3.06 14.19 46.96
N ASN A 105 -2.43 13.05 47.26
CA ASN A 105 -1.27 12.56 46.50
C ASN A 105 -1.58 12.32 45.02
N GLN A 106 -2.80 11.87 44.71
CA GLN A 106 -3.29 11.69 43.35
C GLN A 106 -3.89 12.96 42.73
N LYS A 107 -3.80 14.10 43.41
CA LYS A 107 -4.38 15.39 42.96
C LYS A 107 -5.86 15.28 42.60
N TYR A 108 -6.61 14.46 43.34
CA TYR A 108 -8.04 14.23 43.15
C TYR A 108 -8.41 13.70 41.74
N LEU A 109 -7.47 13.01 41.09
CA LEU A 109 -7.69 12.34 39.80
C LEU A 109 -7.81 10.83 39.96
N CYS A 110 -8.61 10.22 39.11
CA CYS A 110 -8.69 8.77 39.00
C CYS A 110 -7.32 8.21 38.62
N GLY A 111 -6.78 7.31 39.44
CA GLY A 111 -5.50 6.66 39.19
C GLY A 111 -5.49 5.70 38.00
N LEU A 112 -6.61 5.51 37.30
CA LEU A 112 -6.75 4.63 36.14
C LEU A 112 -7.05 5.36 34.83
N CYS A 113 -7.97 6.34 34.84
CA CYS A 113 -8.39 7.08 33.64
C CYS A 113 -8.15 8.59 33.70
N TYR A 114 -7.59 9.12 34.80
CA TYR A 114 -7.33 10.54 35.02
C TYR A 114 -8.53 11.48 34.98
N CYS A 115 -9.77 10.96 35.00
CA CYS A 115 -10.94 11.82 35.18
C CYS A 115 -10.89 12.49 36.57
N GLN A 116 -11.45 13.70 36.65
CA GLN A 116 -11.64 14.40 37.91
C GLN A 116 -12.55 13.59 38.83
N LEU A 117 -12.17 13.49 40.10
CA LEU A 117 -12.96 12.81 41.12
C LEU A 117 -13.78 13.83 41.91
N THR A 118 -14.90 13.35 42.40
CA THR A 118 -15.79 14.01 43.34
C THR A 118 -16.13 13.02 44.46
N ALA A 119 -16.74 13.51 45.54
CA ALA A 119 -17.21 12.63 46.62
C ALA A 119 -18.10 11.49 46.11
N ASP A 120 -18.91 11.74 45.07
CA ASP A 120 -19.82 10.75 44.49
C ASP A 120 -19.14 9.75 43.55
N THR A 121 -17.99 10.13 42.98
CA THR A 121 -17.32 9.33 41.95
C THR A 121 -16.07 8.63 42.44
N ALA A 122 -15.48 9.04 43.56
CA ALA A 122 -14.29 8.43 44.13
C ALA A 122 -14.54 7.05 44.73
N SER A 123 -13.56 6.17 44.61
CA SER A 123 -13.56 4.83 45.18
C SER A 123 -12.14 4.38 45.54
N ALA A 124 -12.03 3.53 46.57
CA ALA A 124 -10.79 2.83 46.91
C ALA A 124 -10.72 1.53 46.08
N ASP A 125 -9.75 1.44 45.17
CA ASP A 125 -9.55 0.27 44.32
C ASP A 125 -8.32 -0.52 44.76
N ARG A 126 -8.46 -1.84 44.87
CA ARG A 126 -7.37 -2.72 45.34
C ARG A 126 -6.39 -3.02 44.22
N ILE A 127 -5.13 -2.66 44.38
CA ILE A 127 -4.07 -2.94 43.41
C ILE A 127 -3.97 -4.44 43.13
N ASN A 128 -3.91 -5.25 44.19
CA ASN A 128 -4.00 -6.71 44.14
C ASN A 128 -5.33 -7.16 44.76
N ASN A 129 -6.20 -7.74 43.93
CA ASN A 129 -7.52 -8.20 44.35
C ASN A 129 -7.50 -9.41 45.31
N LYS A 130 -6.36 -10.10 45.44
CA LYS A 130 -6.16 -11.18 46.42
C LYS A 130 -5.93 -10.63 47.84
N LEU A 131 -5.45 -9.40 47.97
CA LEU A 131 -5.26 -8.71 49.23
C LEU A 131 -6.49 -7.82 49.51
N GLY A 132 -6.74 -7.49 50.78
CA GLY A 132 -7.84 -6.58 51.14
C GLY A 132 -7.43 -5.12 51.07
N HIS A 133 -8.27 -4.23 51.61
CA HIS A 133 -7.99 -2.81 51.68
C HIS A 133 -7.01 -2.54 52.83
N ILE A 134 -5.72 -2.56 52.52
CA ILE A 134 -4.59 -2.32 53.43
C ILE A 134 -3.64 -1.29 52.83
N ASP A 135 -2.74 -0.76 53.65
CA ASP A 135 -1.70 0.16 53.22
C ASP A 135 -0.83 -0.45 52.10
N GLY A 136 -0.46 0.37 51.13
CA GLY A 136 0.27 -0.03 49.93
C GLY A 136 -0.53 -0.82 48.89
N ASN A 137 -1.79 -1.22 49.17
CA ASN A 137 -2.61 -1.98 48.24
C ASN A 137 -3.82 -1.19 47.66
N ILE A 138 -3.91 0.12 47.91
CA ILE A 138 -5.02 0.96 47.42
C ILE A 138 -4.55 1.96 46.37
N LEU A 139 -5.36 2.08 45.31
CA LEU A 139 -5.30 3.13 44.30
C LEU A 139 -6.65 3.85 44.32
N ILE A 140 -6.66 5.18 44.43
CA ILE A 140 -7.94 5.90 44.31
C ILE A 140 -8.36 5.91 42.83
N SER A 141 -9.57 5.45 42.54
CA SER A 141 -10.10 5.44 41.17
C SER A 141 -11.56 5.88 41.15
N CYS A 142 -12.08 6.23 39.98
CA CYS A 142 -13.50 6.46 39.85
C CYS A 142 -14.27 5.13 39.93
N VAL A 143 -15.49 5.16 40.46
CA VAL A 143 -16.36 3.98 40.61
C VAL A 143 -16.48 3.20 39.30
N LYS A 144 -16.66 3.90 38.17
CA LYS A 144 -16.75 3.29 36.83
C LYS A 144 -15.51 2.46 36.49
N CYS A 145 -14.30 2.96 36.80
CA CYS A 145 -13.06 2.23 36.54
C CYS A 145 -12.87 1.05 37.48
N ASN A 146 -13.13 1.22 38.78
CA ASN A 146 -13.05 0.16 39.77
C ASN A 146 -13.93 -1.04 39.39
N THR A 147 -15.19 -0.77 39.04
CA THR A 147 -16.14 -1.81 38.60
C THR A 147 -15.71 -2.45 37.27
N ALA A 148 -15.26 -1.65 36.30
CA ALA A 148 -14.87 -2.16 34.99
C ALA A 148 -13.55 -2.94 34.98
N ARG A 149 -12.64 -2.66 35.92
CA ARG A 149 -11.32 -3.32 36.01
C ARG A 149 -11.44 -4.79 36.40
N LYS A 150 -12.43 -5.13 37.24
CA LYS A 150 -12.59 -6.48 37.80
C LYS A 150 -11.27 -6.96 38.42
N ASP A 151 -10.70 -8.06 37.92
CA ASP A 151 -9.47 -8.69 38.35
C ASP A 151 -8.22 -8.28 37.52
N MET A 152 -8.39 -7.46 36.48
CA MET A 152 -7.30 -7.00 35.62
C MET A 152 -6.27 -6.18 36.40
N SER A 153 -4.99 -6.35 36.10
CA SER A 153 -3.94 -5.55 36.75
C SER A 153 -4.12 -4.05 36.47
N PRO A 154 -3.77 -3.15 37.41
CA PRO A 154 -3.87 -1.70 37.18
C PRO A 154 -3.09 -1.25 35.93
N LYS A 155 -1.92 -1.85 35.66
CA LYS A 155 -1.13 -1.58 34.44
C LYS A 155 -1.91 -1.96 33.18
N GLY A 156 -2.46 -3.18 33.13
CA GLY A 156 -3.24 -3.65 31.98
C GLY A 156 -4.49 -2.81 31.74
N PHE A 157 -5.18 -2.42 32.82
CA PHE A 157 -6.40 -1.61 32.72
C PHE A 157 -6.12 -0.15 32.32
N ARG A 158 -5.03 0.45 32.82
CA ARG A 158 -4.56 1.77 32.34
C ARG A 158 -4.26 1.73 30.85
N TYR A 159 -3.58 0.68 30.39
CA TYR A 159 -3.30 0.52 28.96
C TYR A 159 -4.60 0.36 28.15
N LYS A 160 -5.56 -0.45 28.62
CA LYS A 160 -6.90 -0.53 28.01
C LYS A 160 -7.58 0.84 27.94
N LYS A 161 -7.53 1.64 29.01
CA LYS A 161 -8.09 3.00 29.04
C LYS A 161 -7.38 3.95 28.07
N LEU A 162 -6.06 3.81 27.92
CA LEU A 162 -5.28 4.56 26.94
C LEU A 162 -5.72 4.23 25.51
N LEU A 163 -5.96 2.94 25.20
CA LEU A 163 -6.48 2.52 23.90
C LEU A 163 -7.92 3.02 23.67
N GLU A 164 -8.79 2.97 24.69
CA GLU A 164 -10.15 3.54 24.61
C GLU A 164 -10.11 5.05 24.33
N PHE A 165 -9.19 5.79 24.98
CA PHE A 165 -9.02 7.24 24.77
C PHE A 165 -8.54 7.58 23.35
N ASN A 166 -7.73 6.72 22.73
CA ASN A 166 -7.26 6.88 21.35
C ASN A 166 -8.10 6.07 20.35
N SER A 167 -9.31 5.63 20.71
CA SER A 167 -10.09 4.70 19.88
C SER A 167 -10.40 5.25 18.49
N ASP A 168 -10.49 6.56 18.29
CA ASP A 168 -10.64 7.19 16.98
C ASP A 168 -9.35 7.17 16.14
N ARG A 169 -8.18 6.93 16.75
CA ARG A 169 -6.86 6.85 16.10
C ARG A 169 -6.39 5.43 15.82
N LEU A 170 -7.02 4.43 16.42
CA LEU A 170 -6.60 3.06 16.19
C LEU A 170 -7.18 2.51 14.90
N VAL A 171 -6.42 1.69 14.19
CA VAL A 171 -6.90 0.95 13.03
C VAL A 171 -7.52 -0.37 13.51
N TYR A 172 -8.84 -0.47 13.44
CA TYR A 172 -9.57 -1.68 13.87
C TYR A 172 -9.76 -2.66 12.73
N SER A 173 -9.62 -3.96 13.00
CA SER A 173 -10.15 -4.98 12.07
C SER A 173 -11.66 -4.80 11.90
N ILE A 174 -12.15 -5.03 10.69
CA ILE A 174 -13.60 -5.06 10.41
C ILE A 174 -14.20 -6.25 11.19
N ASP A 175 -15.17 -5.98 12.06
CA ASP A 175 -15.80 -6.99 12.88
C ASP A 175 -16.93 -7.72 12.15
N LYS A 176 -17.58 -8.65 12.85
CA LYS A 176 -18.63 -9.49 12.27
C LYS A 176 -19.93 -8.72 12.00
N GLU A 177 -20.20 -7.67 12.77
CA GLU A 177 -21.41 -6.85 12.59
C GLU A 177 -21.32 -6.09 11.27
N GLU A 178 -20.14 -5.53 10.98
CA GLU A 178 -19.86 -4.75 9.78
C GLU A 178 -19.19 -5.57 8.66
N LYS A 179 -19.48 -6.88 8.59
CA LYS A 179 -18.84 -7.80 7.63
C LYS A 179 -19.00 -7.38 6.15
N ASP A 180 -20.06 -6.65 5.82
CA ASP A 180 -20.36 -6.24 4.45
C ASP A 180 -19.38 -5.15 3.96
N ILE A 181 -18.81 -4.36 4.89
CA ILE A 181 -17.68 -3.46 4.60
C ILE A 181 -16.54 -4.26 3.95
N TYR A 182 -16.21 -5.44 4.48
CA TYR A 182 -15.12 -6.24 3.93
C TYR A 182 -15.41 -6.69 2.50
N ALA A 183 -16.64 -7.08 2.19
CA ALA A 183 -17.03 -7.48 0.84
C ALA A 183 -16.93 -6.30 -0.15
N LYS A 184 -17.44 -5.12 0.22
CA LYS A 184 -17.33 -3.89 -0.59
C LYS A 184 -15.88 -3.49 -0.83
N MET A 185 -15.07 -3.51 0.23
CA MET A 185 -13.64 -3.22 0.16
C MET A 185 -12.92 -4.21 -0.76
N LYS A 186 -13.15 -5.52 -0.60
CA LYS A 186 -12.54 -6.56 -1.43
C LYS A 186 -12.93 -6.44 -2.91
N ALA A 187 -14.17 -6.04 -3.22
CA ALA A 187 -14.60 -5.82 -4.60
C ALA A 187 -13.94 -4.58 -5.24
N ASN A 188 -13.56 -3.59 -4.43
CA ASN A 188 -13.00 -2.31 -4.89
C ASN A 188 -11.48 -2.19 -4.75
N ILE A 189 -10.78 -3.23 -4.26
CA ILE A 189 -9.33 -3.20 -4.18
C ILE A 189 -8.71 -3.23 -5.58
N ALA A 190 -7.95 -2.18 -5.90
CA ALA A 190 -7.26 -2.04 -7.17
C ALA A 190 -5.87 -1.44 -6.91
N GLY A 191 -4.82 -2.17 -7.29
CA GLY A 191 -3.42 -1.74 -7.08
C GLY A 191 -3.00 -0.55 -7.96
N GLY A 192 -1.69 -0.37 -8.12
CA GLY A 192 -1.11 0.65 -8.98
C GLY A 192 -1.49 0.46 -10.46
N PRO A 193 -1.90 1.53 -11.17
CA PRO A 193 -2.15 1.47 -12.61
C PRO A 193 -0.85 1.28 -13.37
N SER A 194 -0.90 0.51 -14.47
CA SER A 194 0.19 0.48 -15.46
C SER A 194 -0.44 0.59 -16.85
N ILE A 195 -0.28 1.75 -17.46
CA ILE A 195 -1.05 2.23 -18.63
C ILE A 195 -0.08 2.90 -19.60
N ILE A 196 -0.26 2.64 -20.90
CA ILE A 196 0.50 3.26 -21.98
C ILE A 196 -0.41 4.25 -22.65
N PHE A 197 0.03 5.49 -22.77
CA PHE A 197 -0.71 6.60 -23.36
C PHE A 197 -0.24 6.89 -24.79
N ASN A 198 1.05 6.68 -25.05
CA ASN A 198 1.66 6.69 -26.38
C ASN A 198 2.78 5.63 -26.42
N ARG A 199 2.92 4.92 -27.54
CA ARG A 199 3.80 3.76 -27.68
C ARG A 199 5.18 4.08 -28.24
N TYR A 200 5.39 5.24 -28.85
CA TYR A 200 6.68 5.60 -29.43
C TYR A 200 6.92 7.10 -29.44
N ALA A 201 8.06 7.52 -28.88
CA ALA A 201 8.59 8.86 -28.99
C ALA A 201 10.10 8.79 -29.22
N LYS A 202 10.59 9.57 -30.18
CA LYS A 202 12.00 9.71 -30.52
C LYS A 202 12.31 11.13 -31.00
N ARG A 203 13.39 11.67 -30.44
CA ARG A 203 13.89 13.03 -30.67
C ARG A 203 14.08 13.31 -32.16
N ASN A 204 13.56 14.45 -32.61
CA ASN A 204 13.62 14.95 -33.98
C ASN A 204 13.01 14.04 -35.07
N GLU A 205 12.42 12.90 -34.70
CA GLU A 205 11.84 11.93 -35.65
C GLU A 205 10.32 11.87 -35.49
N THR A 206 9.85 11.69 -34.26
CA THR A 206 8.41 11.61 -33.95
C THR A 206 7.82 12.97 -33.62
N LYS A 207 6.51 13.11 -33.84
CA LYS A 207 5.73 14.26 -33.39
C LYS A 207 4.92 13.90 -32.15
N ILE A 208 4.86 14.82 -31.20
CA ILE A 208 3.97 14.72 -30.03
C ILE A 208 2.62 15.39 -30.34
N ARG A 209 1.74 15.48 -29.33
CA ARG A 209 0.45 16.17 -29.43
C ARG A 209 0.62 17.57 -30.04
N GLY A 210 -0.32 17.97 -30.90
CA GLY A 210 -0.26 19.27 -31.58
C GLY A 210 0.74 19.33 -32.74
N GLY A 211 1.38 18.21 -33.09
CA GLY A 211 2.25 18.11 -34.26
C GLY A 211 3.67 18.67 -34.07
N LYS A 212 4.03 19.09 -32.85
CA LYS A 212 5.39 19.53 -32.51
C LYS A 212 6.34 18.34 -32.50
N LEU A 213 7.60 18.54 -32.88
CA LEU A 213 8.62 17.49 -32.83
C LEU A 213 8.95 17.13 -31.38
N CYS A 214 9.09 15.83 -31.10
CA CYS A 214 9.66 15.38 -29.84
C CYS A 214 11.11 15.86 -29.75
N LYS A 215 11.49 16.45 -28.63
CA LYS A 215 12.87 16.87 -28.33
C LYS A 215 13.49 16.09 -27.19
N LYS A 216 12.68 15.66 -26.21
CA LYS A 216 13.19 14.98 -25.02
C LYS A 216 12.15 14.04 -24.42
N VAL A 217 12.61 12.97 -23.78
CA VAL A 217 11.77 12.08 -22.97
C VAL A 217 12.32 12.02 -21.55
N ILE A 218 11.47 12.34 -20.58
CA ILE A 218 11.81 12.34 -19.15
C ILE A 218 10.89 11.37 -18.42
N GLY A 219 11.47 10.49 -17.62
CA GLY A 219 10.77 9.62 -16.68
C GLY A 219 10.90 10.15 -15.27
N TYR A 220 9.78 10.44 -14.62
CA TYR A 220 9.71 10.85 -13.22
C TYR A 220 9.28 9.69 -12.34
N ASP A 221 9.85 9.58 -11.14
CA ASP A 221 9.51 8.57 -10.14
C ASP A 221 9.08 9.25 -8.83
N ALA A 222 7.89 8.94 -8.33
CA ALA A 222 7.41 9.39 -7.03
C ALA A 222 8.15 8.64 -5.92
N ASN A 223 9.05 9.33 -5.21
CA ASN A 223 9.85 8.68 -4.18
C ASN A 223 8.96 8.09 -3.08
N ALA A 224 9.05 6.76 -2.89
CA ALA A 224 8.34 6.02 -1.85
C ALA A 224 6.82 6.29 -1.85
N LEU A 225 6.16 6.24 -3.00
CA LEU A 225 4.75 6.62 -3.18
C LEU A 225 3.78 5.98 -2.17
N TYR A 226 3.88 4.67 -1.92
CA TYR A 226 3.00 4.02 -0.94
C TYR A 226 3.32 4.39 0.51
N LEU A 227 4.58 4.68 0.82
CA LEU A 227 4.98 5.16 2.13
C LEU A 227 4.47 6.59 2.36
N TRP A 228 4.54 7.45 1.34
CA TRP A 228 3.88 8.76 1.35
C TRP A 228 2.38 8.63 1.59
N ALA A 229 1.71 7.75 0.85
CA ALA A 229 0.28 7.51 1.03
C ALA A 229 -0.06 7.03 2.45
N LEU A 230 0.74 6.13 3.02
CA LEU A 230 0.59 5.63 4.39
C LEU A 230 0.76 6.74 5.45
N GLY A 231 1.63 7.73 5.21
CA GLY A 231 1.84 8.88 6.10
C GLY A 231 0.74 9.95 6.07
N ASN A 232 -0.23 9.83 5.16
CA ASN A 232 -1.37 10.73 5.06
C ASN A 232 -2.54 10.30 5.97
N ASP A 233 -3.66 10.99 5.86
CA ASP A 233 -4.87 10.69 6.62
C ASP A 233 -5.38 9.28 6.30
N MET A 234 -5.37 8.42 7.32
CA MET A 234 -5.78 7.03 7.24
C MET A 234 -7.16 6.82 7.87
N PRO A 235 -7.93 5.83 7.37
CA PRO A 235 -9.22 5.44 7.94
C PRO A 235 -9.02 4.75 9.29
N CYS A 236 -9.18 5.51 10.38
CA CYS A 236 -9.04 5.05 11.75
C CYS A 236 -10.41 4.90 12.44
N GLY A 237 -10.40 4.39 13.66
CA GLY A 237 -11.60 4.09 14.42
C GLY A 237 -12.31 2.82 13.96
N ARG A 238 -13.38 2.46 14.67
CA ARG A 238 -14.27 1.38 14.24
C ARG A 238 -15.06 1.86 13.02
N LEU A 239 -14.89 1.19 11.89
CA LEU A 239 -15.67 1.49 10.69
C LEU A 239 -17.14 1.12 10.89
N THR A 240 -18.03 1.96 10.38
CA THR A 240 -19.48 1.72 10.41
C THR A 240 -20.10 2.11 9.07
N THR A 241 -21.11 1.38 8.63
CA THR A 241 -21.86 1.72 7.43
C THR A 241 -23.06 2.60 7.79
N ILE A 242 -23.22 3.71 7.08
CA ILE A 242 -24.42 4.55 7.15
C ILE A 242 -25.05 4.67 5.77
N GLU A 243 -26.36 4.92 5.73
CA GLU A 243 -27.06 5.24 4.48
C GLU A 243 -26.59 6.59 3.93
N ALA A 244 -26.54 6.70 2.61
CA ALA A 244 -26.25 7.98 1.97
C ALA A 244 -27.45 8.92 2.13
N TYR A 245 -27.18 10.19 2.45
CA TYR A 245 -28.19 11.25 2.62
C TYR A 245 -27.89 12.43 1.67
N PRO A 246 -28.85 13.32 1.39
CA PRO A 246 -28.72 14.34 0.34
C PRO A 246 -27.47 15.23 0.46
N GLU A 247 -27.10 15.63 1.67
CA GLU A 247 -25.98 16.54 1.94
C GLU A 247 -24.62 15.82 2.05
N ILE A 248 -24.57 14.50 1.89
CA ILE A 248 -23.39 13.69 2.23
C ILE A 248 -22.14 14.12 1.45
N VAL A 249 -22.30 14.52 0.18
CA VAL A 249 -21.20 14.98 -0.67
C VAL A 249 -20.65 16.31 -0.16
N GLU A 250 -21.52 17.21 0.28
CA GLU A 250 -21.14 18.52 0.81
C GLU A 250 -20.50 18.39 2.20
N ASP A 251 -20.99 17.46 3.02
CA ASP A 251 -20.40 17.14 4.32
C ASP A 251 -19.02 16.48 4.18
N ILE A 252 -18.78 15.68 3.14
CA ILE A 252 -17.43 15.19 2.79
C ILE A 252 -16.55 16.37 2.38
N LYS A 253 -16.99 17.23 1.45
CA LYS A 253 -16.21 18.38 0.97
C LYS A 253 -15.77 19.29 2.12
N ASN A 254 -16.67 19.57 3.06
CA ASN A 254 -16.45 20.44 4.21
C ASN A 254 -15.82 19.74 5.44
N ASP A 255 -15.27 18.52 5.29
CA ASP A 255 -14.58 17.79 6.35
C ASP A 255 -15.42 17.47 7.59
N LYS A 256 -16.76 17.46 7.46
CA LYS A 256 -17.67 17.07 8.56
C LYS A 256 -17.72 15.56 8.74
N ILE A 257 -17.53 14.80 7.65
CA ILE A 257 -17.44 13.34 7.66
C ILE A 257 -16.24 12.86 6.85
N PHE A 258 -15.70 11.71 7.25
CA PHE A 258 -14.53 11.10 6.63
C PHE A 258 -14.73 9.59 6.45
N GLY A 259 -14.18 9.04 5.38
CA GLY A 259 -14.35 7.63 5.06
C GLY A 259 -14.44 7.38 3.55
N PHE A 260 -15.34 6.48 3.17
CA PHE A 260 -15.49 6.03 1.79
C PHE A 260 -16.93 6.14 1.32
N LEU A 261 -17.16 6.78 0.17
CA LEU A 261 -18.47 6.87 -0.46
C LEU A 261 -18.60 5.80 -1.55
N GLU A 262 -19.69 5.04 -1.51
CA GLU A 262 -20.09 4.16 -2.61
C GLU A 262 -21.04 4.93 -3.53
N CYS A 263 -20.62 5.17 -4.77
CA CYS A 263 -21.37 6.00 -5.70
C CYS A 263 -21.16 5.58 -7.17
N ASP A 264 -22.05 6.07 -8.03
CA ASP A 264 -21.84 6.17 -9.47
C ASP A 264 -21.26 7.56 -9.76
N ILE A 265 -20.15 7.62 -10.50
CA ILE A 265 -19.46 8.87 -10.85
C ILE A 265 -19.05 8.84 -12.32
N HIS A 266 -19.09 9.98 -13.00
CA HIS A 266 -18.57 10.10 -14.36
C HIS A 266 -17.90 11.45 -14.64
N THR A 267 -17.10 11.45 -15.71
CA THR A 267 -16.60 12.63 -16.38
C THR A 267 -17.70 13.18 -17.31
N PRO A 268 -18.14 14.43 -17.13
CA PRO A 268 -19.09 15.08 -18.03
C PRO A 268 -18.58 15.18 -19.47
N GLU A 269 -19.49 15.23 -20.45
CA GLU A 269 -19.13 15.19 -21.87
C GLU A 269 -18.12 16.29 -22.28
N HIS A 270 -18.35 17.52 -21.80
CA HIS A 270 -17.48 18.66 -22.08
C HIS A 270 -16.06 18.52 -21.50
N LEU A 271 -15.84 17.61 -20.54
CA LEU A 271 -14.53 17.34 -19.95
C LEU A 271 -13.87 16.06 -20.49
N LYS A 272 -14.55 15.24 -21.29
CA LYS A 272 -13.97 14.00 -21.81
C LYS A 272 -12.70 14.25 -22.62
N GLN A 273 -12.72 15.27 -23.48
CA GLN A 273 -11.52 15.66 -24.24
C GLN A 273 -10.38 16.09 -23.30
N TYR A 274 -10.69 16.82 -22.23
CA TYR A 274 -9.71 17.23 -21.24
C TYR A 274 -9.08 16.03 -20.50
N PHE A 275 -9.87 15.02 -20.14
CA PHE A 275 -9.39 13.81 -19.45
C PHE A 275 -8.95 12.68 -20.39
N GLY A 276 -8.94 12.88 -21.70
CA GLY A 276 -8.75 11.80 -22.68
C GLY A 276 -7.35 11.18 -22.72
N GLU A 277 -6.32 11.92 -22.32
CA GLU A 277 -4.99 11.31 -22.12
C GLU A 277 -5.01 10.43 -20.87
N MET A 278 -5.18 11.02 -19.69
CA MET A 278 -5.16 10.31 -18.41
C MET A 278 -6.54 10.28 -17.73
N THR A 279 -7.42 9.40 -18.20
CA THR A 279 -8.74 9.21 -17.59
C THR A 279 -8.63 8.94 -16.08
N PRO A 280 -9.33 9.72 -15.24
CA PRO A 280 -9.00 9.81 -13.82
C PRO A 280 -9.64 8.73 -12.94
N ILE A 281 -10.72 8.08 -13.41
CA ILE A 281 -11.44 7.06 -12.63
C ILE A 281 -10.80 5.70 -12.89
N PHE A 282 -10.09 5.16 -11.90
CA PHE A 282 -9.41 3.86 -12.03
C PHE A 282 -10.29 2.72 -11.54
N LYS A 283 -10.62 1.77 -12.43
CA LYS A 283 -11.44 0.59 -12.07
C LYS A 283 -10.93 -0.70 -12.69
N ASN A 284 -11.20 -1.81 -12.01
CA ASN A 284 -10.99 -3.15 -12.56
C ASN A 284 -12.25 -3.56 -13.34
N THR A 285 -12.14 -3.67 -14.66
CA THR A 285 -13.25 -4.13 -15.51
C THR A 285 -12.81 -5.32 -16.37
N LEU A 286 -13.78 -6.08 -16.88
CA LEU A 286 -13.52 -7.13 -17.87
C LEU A 286 -13.25 -6.45 -19.22
N ILE A 287 -12.07 -6.70 -19.78
CA ILE A 287 -11.77 -6.30 -21.16
C ILE A 287 -12.02 -7.53 -22.03
N ASP A 288 -13.08 -7.48 -22.83
CA ASP A 288 -13.33 -8.49 -23.85
C ASP A 288 -12.57 -8.13 -25.13
N CYS A 289 -11.36 -8.66 -25.28
CA CYS A 289 -10.54 -8.46 -26.48
C CYS A 289 -11.03 -9.25 -27.71
N THR A 290 -12.18 -9.91 -27.62
CA THR A 290 -12.88 -10.54 -28.74
C THR A 290 -14.10 -9.73 -29.20
N ASP A 291 -14.33 -8.57 -28.61
CA ASP A 291 -15.30 -7.57 -29.04
C ASP A 291 -14.56 -6.38 -29.67
N GLU A 292 -14.83 -6.13 -30.95
CA GLU A 292 -14.24 -5.03 -31.72
C GLU A 292 -14.56 -3.66 -31.11
N SER A 293 -15.77 -3.48 -30.55
CA SER A 293 -16.22 -2.21 -29.99
C SER A 293 -15.41 -1.79 -28.75
N ILE A 294 -14.81 -2.76 -28.05
CA ILE A 294 -14.04 -2.52 -26.83
C ILE A 294 -12.61 -2.07 -27.14
N ILE A 295 -11.85 -2.89 -27.88
CA ILE A 295 -10.41 -2.66 -28.11
C ILE A 295 -10.13 -1.93 -29.43
N GLY A 296 -11.15 -1.68 -30.24
CA GLY A 296 -11.06 -1.08 -31.57
C GLY A 296 -10.62 -2.08 -32.63
N LYS A 297 -11.03 -1.81 -33.88
CA LYS A 297 -10.76 -2.62 -35.06
C LYS A 297 -9.30 -3.05 -35.19
N HIS A 298 -8.37 -2.10 -35.06
CA HIS A 298 -6.94 -2.35 -35.25
C HIS A 298 -6.37 -3.44 -34.32
N MET A 299 -6.68 -3.38 -33.02
CA MET A 299 -6.21 -4.39 -32.05
C MET A 299 -7.04 -5.67 -32.12
N TYR A 300 -8.32 -5.58 -32.51
CA TYR A 300 -9.16 -6.74 -32.75
C TYR A 300 -8.63 -7.60 -33.90
N ASP A 301 -8.38 -7.00 -35.06
CA ASP A 301 -7.84 -7.68 -36.23
C ASP A 301 -6.48 -8.31 -35.93
N TYR A 302 -5.60 -7.57 -35.22
CA TYR A 302 -4.32 -8.10 -34.76
C TYR A 302 -4.50 -9.29 -33.81
N ASN A 303 -5.47 -9.24 -32.91
CA ASN A 303 -5.77 -10.37 -32.02
C ASN A 303 -6.23 -11.58 -32.84
N GLN A 304 -7.16 -11.41 -33.78
CA GLN A 304 -7.67 -12.50 -34.61
C GLN A 304 -6.57 -13.18 -35.44
N ALA A 305 -5.66 -12.40 -36.02
CA ALA A 305 -4.53 -12.90 -36.80
C ALA A 305 -3.55 -13.77 -36.00
N ARG A 306 -3.60 -13.76 -34.65
CA ARG A 306 -2.75 -14.59 -33.78
C ARG A 306 -3.27 -16.01 -33.59
N GLU A 307 -4.43 -16.37 -34.13
CA GLU A 307 -5.04 -17.70 -34.11
C GLU A 307 -5.04 -18.37 -32.72
N LYS A 308 -4.21 -19.41 -32.51
CA LYS A 308 -4.07 -20.17 -31.25
C LYS A 308 -3.45 -19.34 -30.12
N SER A 309 -2.73 -18.26 -30.46
CA SER A 309 -2.08 -17.36 -29.53
C SER A 309 -2.94 -16.11 -29.20
N ARG A 310 -4.24 -16.14 -29.52
CA ARG A 310 -5.21 -15.08 -29.19
C ARG A 310 -5.22 -14.75 -27.70
N SER A 311 -5.26 -13.47 -27.41
CA SER A 311 -5.54 -12.99 -26.05
C SER A 311 -6.99 -13.31 -25.71
N LYS A 312 -7.24 -13.60 -24.44
CA LYS A 312 -8.56 -13.94 -23.92
C LYS A 312 -9.09 -12.82 -23.03
N PRO A 313 -10.43 -12.70 -22.89
CA PRO A 313 -11.03 -11.75 -21.98
C PRO A 313 -10.46 -11.86 -20.57
N ALA A 314 -10.12 -10.72 -19.97
CA ALA A 314 -9.49 -10.68 -18.66
C ALA A 314 -9.86 -9.42 -17.88
N ARG A 315 -10.00 -9.56 -16.56
CA ARG A 315 -10.17 -8.40 -15.67
C ARG A 315 -8.87 -7.64 -15.52
N LYS A 316 -8.87 -6.36 -15.86
CA LYS A 316 -7.69 -5.48 -15.85
C LYS A 316 -8.05 -4.12 -15.24
N LEU A 317 -7.05 -3.51 -14.62
CA LEU A 317 -7.13 -2.12 -14.16
C LEU A 317 -6.91 -1.18 -15.34
N ILE A 318 -7.86 -0.29 -15.57
CA ILE A 318 -7.83 0.78 -16.58
C ILE A 318 -8.15 2.12 -15.93
N GLY A 319 -7.84 3.21 -16.65
CA GLY A 319 -8.52 4.48 -16.43
C GLY A 319 -9.79 4.52 -17.30
N SER A 320 -10.86 5.10 -16.76
CA SER A 320 -12.18 5.20 -17.39
C SER A 320 -12.78 6.60 -17.16
N TYR A 321 -13.78 6.93 -17.96
CA TYR A 321 -14.60 8.13 -17.77
C TYR A 321 -15.70 7.95 -16.74
N PHE A 322 -15.95 6.72 -16.24
CA PHE A 322 -17.02 6.49 -15.28
C PHE A 322 -16.71 5.31 -14.37
N GLY A 323 -17.36 5.27 -13.21
CA GLY A 323 -17.37 4.15 -12.28
C GLY A 323 -18.76 3.95 -11.73
N GLU A 324 -19.21 2.70 -11.71
CA GLU A 324 -20.52 2.31 -11.17
C GLU A 324 -20.32 1.54 -9.87
N LYS A 325 -21.08 1.90 -8.82
CA LYS A 325 -20.97 1.35 -7.47
C LYS A 325 -19.53 1.25 -6.99
N ILE A 326 -18.73 2.26 -7.33
CA ILE A 326 -17.33 2.33 -6.97
C ILE A 326 -17.21 2.91 -5.56
N LEU A 327 -16.30 2.36 -4.77
CA LEU A 327 -16.00 2.84 -3.43
C LEU A 327 -14.82 3.82 -3.46
N ILE A 328 -15.08 5.10 -3.22
CA ILE A 328 -14.10 6.19 -3.35
C ILE A 328 -13.77 6.76 -1.98
N TYR A 329 -12.48 6.84 -1.67
CA TYR A 329 -11.94 7.41 -0.45
C TYR A 329 -12.04 8.94 -0.48
N ALA A 330 -12.41 9.55 0.65
CA ALA A 330 -12.75 10.98 0.72
C ALA A 330 -11.72 11.93 0.05
N PRO A 331 -10.38 11.80 0.25
CA PRO A 331 -9.40 12.65 -0.43
C PRO A 331 -9.45 12.56 -1.97
N LEU A 332 -9.59 11.34 -2.51
CA LEU A 332 -9.69 11.14 -3.96
C LEU A 332 -11.01 11.68 -4.51
N LEU A 333 -12.11 11.47 -3.77
CA LEU A 333 -13.42 11.99 -4.14
C LEU A 333 -13.43 13.53 -4.21
N LYS A 334 -12.84 14.19 -3.20
CA LYS A 334 -12.71 15.65 -3.20
C LYS A 334 -11.97 16.16 -4.44
N TRP A 335 -10.87 15.49 -4.81
CA TRP A 335 -10.13 15.84 -6.01
C TRP A 335 -10.99 15.66 -7.26
N TYR A 336 -11.72 14.53 -7.40
CA TYR A 336 -12.65 14.32 -8.51
C TYR A 336 -13.70 15.44 -8.64
N LEU A 337 -14.34 15.82 -7.54
CA LEU A 337 -15.36 16.87 -7.52
C LEU A 337 -14.78 18.25 -7.86
N SER A 338 -13.60 18.58 -7.33
CA SER A 338 -12.91 19.84 -7.66
C SER A 338 -12.50 19.94 -9.13
N HIS A 339 -12.37 18.80 -9.81
CA HIS A 339 -12.03 18.67 -11.22
C HIS A 339 -13.25 18.50 -12.14
N GLY A 340 -14.46 18.72 -11.60
CA GLY A 340 -15.70 18.75 -12.38
C GLY A 340 -16.32 17.37 -12.66
N MET A 341 -15.89 16.30 -11.99
CA MET A 341 -16.62 15.02 -12.09
C MET A 341 -17.93 15.06 -11.33
N GLU A 342 -18.92 14.36 -11.85
CA GLU A 342 -20.30 14.39 -11.35
C GLU A 342 -20.68 13.04 -10.76
N ILE A 343 -21.22 13.07 -9.54
CA ILE A 343 -21.86 11.92 -8.90
C ILE A 343 -23.31 11.89 -9.36
N THR A 344 -23.72 10.79 -9.99
CA THR A 344 -25.11 10.61 -10.43
C THR A 344 -25.95 9.88 -9.40
N LYS A 345 -25.32 9.05 -8.56
CA LYS A 345 -26.02 8.27 -7.54
C LYS A 345 -25.12 7.91 -6.38
N THR A 346 -25.66 8.00 -5.16
CA THR A 346 -25.00 7.55 -3.92
C THR A 346 -25.73 6.34 -3.35
N TYR A 347 -24.99 5.41 -2.75
CA TYR A 347 -25.55 4.16 -2.21
C TYR A 347 -25.36 4.07 -0.69
N SER A 348 -24.12 4.18 -0.22
CA SER A 348 -23.80 4.09 1.21
C SER A 348 -22.48 4.79 1.50
N PHE A 349 -22.23 5.03 2.78
CA PHE A 349 -20.98 5.60 3.25
C PHE A 349 -20.39 4.79 4.39
N ILE A 350 -19.10 4.49 4.27
CA ILE A 350 -18.34 3.80 5.30
C ILE A 350 -17.61 4.86 6.11
N LYS A 351 -18.15 5.17 7.29
CA LYS A 351 -17.63 6.21 8.17
C LYS A 351 -16.37 5.74 8.88
N ALA A 352 -15.37 6.61 8.92
CA ALA A 352 -14.10 6.45 9.63
C ALA A 352 -13.75 7.75 10.36
N SER A 353 -12.69 7.68 11.17
CA SER A 353 -12.01 8.86 11.75
C SER A 353 -10.74 9.14 10.95
N SER A 354 -10.42 10.41 10.72
CA SER A 354 -9.24 10.84 9.95
C SER A 354 -8.06 11.12 10.87
N HIS A 355 -6.96 10.36 10.74
CA HIS A 355 -5.72 10.64 11.48
C HIS A 355 -4.48 10.19 10.69
N LYS A 356 -3.37 10.93 10.84
CA LYS A 356 -2.05 10.62 10.23
C LYS A 356 -1.20 9.70 11.11
N VAL A 357 -1.75 8.55 11.49
CA VAL A 357 -1.20 7.71 12.57
C VAL A 357 0.11 7.00 12.22
N PHE A 358 0.43 6.88 10.92
CA PHE A 358 1.68 6.29 10.44
C PHE A 358 2.68 7.32 9.89
N ALA A 359 2.42 8.62 10.03
CA ALA A 359 3.40 9.65 9.68
C ALA A 359 4.75 9.46 10.40
N PRO A 360 4.79 9.12 11.71
CA PRO A 360 6.06 8.83 12.38
C PRO A 360 6.82 7.62 11.79
N PHE A 361 6.11 6.60 11.30
CA PHE A 361 6.71 5.45 10.62
C PHE A 361 7.30 5.83 9.26
N MET A 362 6.57 6.65 8.48
CA MET A 362 7.07 7.22 7.22
C MET A 362 8.37 8.02 7.46
N GLU A 363 8.39 8.88 8.48
CA GLU A 363 9.58 9.66 8.81
C GLU A 363 10.75 8.78 9.28
N ALA A 364 10.50 7.77 10.12
CA ALA A 364 11.53 6.84 10.57
C ALA A 364 12.20 6.10 9.39
N VAL A 365 11.41 5.62 8.42
CA VAL A 365 11.95 4.98 7.21
C VAL A 365 12.73 5.98 6.35
N SER A 366 12.22 7.19 6.17
CA SER A 366 12.85 8.22 5.34
C SER A 366 14.17 8.70 5.95
N ASN A 367 14.20 8.93 7.26
CA ASN A 367 15.40 9.31 8.01
C ASN A 367 16.47 8.22 7.98
N ALA A 368 16.09 6.95 8.17
CA ALA A 368 17.03 5.85 8.04
C ALA A 368 17.69 5.79 6.65
N ARG A 369 16.94 6.11 5.59
CA ARG A 369 17.47 6.19 4.22
C ARG A 369 18.39 7.38 4.02
N ARG A 370 18.04 8.55 4.56
CA ARG A 370 18.89 9.76 4.55
C ARG A 370 20.22 9.51 5.27
N GLU A 371 20.17 8.86 6.43
CA GLU A 371 21.37 8.48 7.18
C GLU A 371 22.26 7.50 6.41
N GLY A 372 21.69 6.52 5.71
CA GLY A 372 22.48 5.58 4.91
C GLY A 372 23.11 6.20 3.66
N ASP A 373 22.53 7.28 3.12
CA ASP A 373 23.17 8.06 2.05
C ASP A 373 24.32 8.93 2.57
N ALA A 374 24.27 9.35 3.85
CA ALA A 374 25.30 10.16 4.49
C ALA A 374 26.44 9.33 5.09
N ASP A 375 26.16 8.09 5.50
CA ASP A 375 27.10 7.17 6.15
C ASP A 375 26.99 5.76 5.55
N GLU A 376 28.00 5.36 4.77
CA GLU A 376 28.05 4.07 4.09
C GLU A 376 27.96 2.88 5.05
N SER A 377 28.40 3.04 6.31
CA SER A 377 28.27 1.98 7.33
C SER A 377 26.80 1.66 7.67
N LYS A 378 25.89 2.60 7.40
CA LYS A 378 24.44 2.46 7.59
C LYS A 378 23.69 2.10 6.31
N ALA A 379 24.36 1.97 5.16
CA ALA A 379 23.73 1.68 3.87
C ALA A 379 22.90 0.37 3.91
N MET A 380 23.40 -0.66 4.60
CA MET A 380 22.67 -1.91 4.80
C MET A 380 21.38 -1.73 5.61
N ILE A 381 21.41 -0.91 6.67
CA ILE A 381 20.22 -0.58 7.48
C ILE A 381 19.23 0.21 6.64
N ALA A 382 19.69 1.17 5.83
CA ALA A 382 18.85 1.96 4.95
C ALA A 382 18.09 1.09 3.93
N GLU A 383 18.77 0.15 3.27
CA GLU A 383 18.12 -0.78 2.34
C GLU A 383 17.14 -1.72 3.05
N MET A 384 17.44 -2.17 4.27
CA MET A 384 16.50 -2.96 5.05
C MET A 384 15.29 -2.14 5.51
N MET A 385 15.46 -0.88 5.94
CA MET A 385 14.36 -0.01 6.34
C MET A 385 13.46 0.38 5.17
N LYS A 386 14.04 0.58 3.98
CA LYS A 386 13.29 0.73 2.72
C LYS A 386 12.42 -0.50 2.45
N LEU A 387 12.98 -1.69 2.66
CA LEU A 387 12.26 -2.95 2.51
C LEU A 387 11.12 -3.08 3.54
N VAL A 388 11.35 -2.67 4.79
CA VAL A 388 10.32 -2.60 5.85
C VAL A 388 9.20 -1.64 5.46
N GLY A 389 9.54 -0.41 5.05
CA GLY A 389 8.56 0.60 4.61
C GLY A 389 7.66 0.12 3.47
N ASN A 390 8.24 -0.52 2.45
CA ASN A 390 7.49 -1.03 1.30
C ASN A 390 6.68 -2.30 1.62
N SER A 391 7.07 -3.07 2.63
CA SER A 391 6.45 -4.38 2.94
C SER A 391 5.35 -4.29 4.00
N ALA A 392 5.35 -3.26 4.85
CA ALA A 392 4.46 -3.16 6.01
C ALA A 392 2.97 -3.18 5.63
N PHE A 393 2.55 -2.34 4.68
CA PHE A 393 1.14 -2.21 4.36
C PHE A 393 0.59 -3.40 3.55
N GLY A 394 1.43 -4.15 2.82
CA GLY A 394 0.98 -5.26 1.97
C GLY A 394 0.21 -6.35 2.74
N ARG A 395 0.46 -6.49 4.05
CA ARG A 395 -0.30 -7.37 4.95
C ARG A 395 -1.76 -6.96 5.10
N SER A 396 -2.05 -5.66 5.09
CA SER A 396 -3.40 -5.15 5.29
C SER A 396 -4.36 -5.58 4.17
N GLY A 397 -3.87 -5.77 2.93
CA GLY A 397 -4.65 -6.19 1.77
C GLY A 397 -4.55 -7.68 1.43
N MET A 398 -3.91 -8.48 2.28
CA MET A 398 -3.68 -9.90 2.02
C MET A 398 -5.00 -10.70 1.99
N ASP A 399 -5.26 -11.36 0.86
CA ASP A 399 -6.47 -12.16 0.65
C ASP A 399 -6.37 -13.53 1.34
N MET A 400 -6.87 -13.57 2.57
CA MET A 400 -6.87 -14.77 3.40
C MET A 400 -7.67 -15.93 2.79
N SER A 401 -8.59 -15.69 1.84
CA SER A 401 -9.37 -16.77 1.21
C SER A 401 -8.54 -17.62 0.25
N LYS A 402 -7.38 -17.13 -0.18
CA LYS A 402 -6.44 -17.89 -1.03
C LYS A 402 -5.50 -18.79 -0.23
N HIS A 403 -5.47 -18.64 1.10
CA HIS A 403 -4.59 -19.44 1.95
C HIS A 403 -5.15 -20.86 2.09
N LYS A 404 -4.30 -21.84 1.83
CA LYS A 404 -4.60 -23.26 1.91
C LYS A 404 -3.95 -23.86 3.15
N GLU A 405 -4.39 -25.04 3.54
CA GLU A 405 -3.79 -25.88 4.57
C GLU A 405 -3.16 -27.09 3.90
N ILE A 406 -1.91 -27.39 4.24
CA ILE A 406 -1.21 -28.57 3.75
C ILE A 406 -1.29 -29.64 4.84
N LYS A 407 -1.61 -30.87 4.44
CA LYS A 407 -1.61 -32.06 5.30
C LYS A 407 -0.79 -33.15 4.64
N TYR A 408 -0.04 -33.92 5.43
CA TYR A 408 0.71 -35.06 4.94
C TYR A 408 0.07 -36.32 5.50
N GLU A 409 -0.26 -37.28 4.64
CA GLU A 409 -0.89 -38.55 5.03
C GLU A 409 -0.23 -39.70 4.25
N SER A 410 0.06 -40.80 4.91
CA SER A 410 0.65 -42.01 4.29
C SER A 410 -0.30 -43.21 4.27
N SER A 411 -1.44 -43.13 4.96
CA SER A 411 -2.45 -44.19 4.97
C SER A 411 -3.46 -43.98 3.86
N ASP A 412 -3.65 -44.97 3.00
CA ASP A 412 -4.66 -44.96 1.93
C ASP A 412 -6.06 -44.58 2.43
N LYS A 413 -6.45 -45.09 3.61
CA LYS A 413 -7.73 -44.77 4.24
C LYS A 413 -7.83 -43.29 4.60
N ALA A 414 -6.77 -42.73 5.19
CA ALA A 414 -6.72 -41.32 5.56
C ALA A 414 -6.71 -40.43 4.31
N ILE A 415 -5.94 -40.79 3.29
CA ILE A 415 -5.86 -40.09 2.01
C ILE A 415 -7.24 -40.03 1.34
N LYS A 416 -7.92 -41.18 1.17
CA LYS A 416 -9.29 -41.22 0.60
C LYS A 416 -10.27 -40.33 1.37
N ALA A 417 -10.27 -40.43 2.71
CA ALA A 417 -11.12 -39.61 3.55
C ALA A 417 -10.85 -38.08 3.41
N LYS A 418 -9.61 -37.68 3.11
CA LYS A 418 -9.29 -36.27 2.84
C LYS A 418 -9.69 -35.83 1.43
N ILE A 419 -9.55 -36.68 0.41
CA ILE A 419 -9.96 -36.39 -0.97
C ILE A 419 -11.47 -36.19 -1.04
N GLU A 420 -12.23 -37.03 -0.35
CA GLU A 420 -13.71 -36.95 -0.28
C GLU A 420 -14.20 -35.74 0.52
N HIS A 421 -13.34 -35.11 1.32
CA HIS A 421 -13.73 -33.95 2.11
C HIS A 421 -13.98 -32.74 1.21
N PHE A 422 -15.09 -32.03 1.41
CA PHE A 422 -15.52 -30.88 0.59
C PHE A 422 -14.54 -29.70 0.51
N THR A 423 -13.50 -29.68 1.34
CA THR A 423 -12.43 -28.68 1.28
C THR A 423 -11.19 -29.16 0.55
N PHE A 424 -11.20 -30.34 -0.04
CA PHE A 424 -10.09 -30.84 -0.84
C PHE A 424 -9.83 -29.91 -2.03
N HIS A 425 -8.57 -29.64 -2.33
CA HIS A 425 -8.17 -28.79 -3.45
C HIS A 425 -7.18 -29.48 -4.40
N GLY A 426 -6.27 -30.28 -3.86
CA GLY A 426 -5.28 -30.99 -4.67
C GLY A 426 -4.46 -31.98 -3.85
N LEU A 427 -3.82 -32.91 -4.54
CA LEU A 427 -2.95 -33.92 -3.96
C LEU A 427 -1.67 -34.00 -4.79
N GLU A 428 -0.54 -34.15 -4.10
CA GLU A 428 0.75 -34.45 -4.70
C GLU A 428 1.34 -35.69 -4.03
N GLU A 429 1.58 -36.74 -4.81
CA GLU A 429 2.18 -37.97 -4.32
C GLU A 429 3.68 -37.76 -4.06
N LEU A 430 4.09 -38.02 -2.81
CA LEU A 430 5.48 -38.11 -2.41
C LEU A 430 5.92 -39.57 -2.49
N ASN A 431 7.11 -39.92 -1.99
CA ASN A 431 7.57 -41.31 -2.05
C ASN A 431 6.74 -42.21 -1.12
N ASP A 432 6.65 -41.84 0.16
CA ASP A 432 6.01 -42.68 1.19
C ASP A 432 4.75 -42.02 1.80
N ALA A 433 4.28 -40.92 1.20
CA ALA A 433 3.14 -40.14 1.67
C ALA A 433 2.50 -39.34 0.54
N CYS A 434 1.36 -38.73 0.80
CA CYS A 434 0.73 -37.73 -0.04
C CYS A 434 0.71 -36.37 0.66
N GLU A 435 1.08 -35.32 -0.06
CA GLU A 435 0.80 -33.93 0.32
C GLU A 435 -0.60 -33.56 -0.16
N LEU A 436 -1.53 -33.35 0.76
CA LEU A 436 -2.89 -32.92 0.47
C LEU A 436 -3.04 -31.42 0.74
N THR A 437 -3.46 -30.70 -0.30
CA THR A 437 -3.83 -29.30 -0.22
C THR A 437 -5.33 -29.17 0.05
N MET A 438 -5.67 -28.50 1.15
CA MET A 438 -7.04 -28.27 1.61
C MET A 438 -7.37 -26.76 1.64
N MET A 439 -8.59 -26.39 1.30
CA MET A 439 -9.14 -25.07 1.56
C MET A 439 -9.48 -24.90 3.05
N LYS A 440 -9.46 -23.66 3.54
CA LYS A 440 -9.82 -23.36 4.93
C LYS A 440 -11.34 -23.31 5.10
N ARG A 441 -11.87 -24.08 6.07
CA ARG A 441 -13.30 -24.06 6.42
C ARG A 441 -13.75 -22.74 7.07
N ARG A 442 -12.88 -22.11 7.87
CA ARG A 442 -13.14 -20.84 8.54
C ARG A 442 -11.99 -19.89 8.29
N LEU A 443 -12.30 -18.71 7.78
CA LEU A 443 -11.32 -17.65 7.54
C LEU A 443 -11.34 -16.68 8.71
N LYS A 444 -10.21 -16.56 9.41
CA LYS A 444 -10.01 -15.52 10.41
C LYS A 444 -9.36 -14.32 9.75
N ASN A 445 -10.19 -13.37 9.32
CA ASN A 445 -9.69 -12.16 8.70
C ASN A 445 -9.32 -11.13 9.76
N LYS A 446 -8.03 -10.85 9.92
CA LYS A 446 -7.51 -9.86 10.87
C LYS A 446 -6.97 -8.62 10.17
N ASN A 447 -6.84 -8.67 8.84
CA ASN A 447 -6.11 -7.66 8.09
C ASN A 447 -7.02 -6.46 7.83
N PRO A 448 -6.56 -5.23 8.10
CA PRO A 448 -7.36 -4.02 7.89
C PRO A 448 -7.36 -3.61 6.42
N ILE A 449 -8.15 -4.29 5.58
CA ILE A 449 -8.19 -4.06 4.12
C ILE A 449 -8.47 -2.62 3.70
N HIS A 450 -9.21 -1.87 4.52
CA HIS A 450 -9.49 -0.44 4.31
C HIS A 450 -8.22 0.40 4.25
N LEU A 451 -7.17 0.01 4.99
CA LEU A 451 -5.85 0.66 4.93
C LEU A 451 -5.23 0.51 3.54
N SER A 452 -5.22 -0.70 2.98
CA SER A 452 -4.72 -0.93 1.61
C SER A 452 -5.46 -0.11 0.57
N ILE A 453 -6.79 -0.01 0.68
CA ILE A 453 -7.61 0.72 -0.30
C ILE A 453 -7.33 2.22 -0.20
N ALA A 454 -7.26 2.78 1.01
CA ALA A 454 -6.87 4.17 1.21
C ALA A 454 -5.48 4.46 0.60
N ILE A 455 -4.49 3.61 0.87
CA ILE A 455 -3.12 3.75 0.33
C ILE A 455 -3.12 3.70 -1.20
N TYR A 456 -3.80 2.74 -1.83
CA TYR A 456 -3.84 2.64 -3.28
C TYR A 456 -4.58 3.82 -3.92
N GLN A 457 -5.63 4.34 -3.30
CA GLN A 457 -6.37 5.49 -3.83
C GLN A 457 -5.60 6.80 -3.65
N LEU A 458 -4.90 6.99 -2.53
CA LEU A 458 -4.00 8.12 -2.34
C LEU A 458 -2.81 8.07 -3.31
N ALA A 459 -2.23 6.89 -3.53
CA ALA A 459 -1.17 6.73 -4.53
C ALA A 459 -1.63 7.15 -5.94
N LYS A 460 -2.84 6.73 -6.35
CA LYS A 460 -3.45 7.17 -7.62
C LYS A 460 -3.72 8.66 -7.63
N LEU A 461 -4.23 9.21 -6.53
CA LEU A 461 -4.44 10.64 -6.37
C LEU A 461 -3.15 11.41 -6.61
N ARG A 462 -2.02 11.00 -6.02
CA ARG A 462 -0.74 11.69 -6.22
C ARG A 462 -0.27 11.67 -7.67
N MET A 463 -0.49 10.58 -8.39
CA MET A 463 -0.17 10.50 -9.81
C MET A 463 -1.10 11.37 -10.67
N LEU A 464 -2.39 11.45 -10.31
CA LEU A 464 -3.35 12.37 -10.95
C LEU A 464 -2.95 13.82 -10.71
N GLN A 465 -2.64 14.17 -9.47
CA GLN A 465 -2.14 15.49 -9.07
C GLN A 465 -0.87 15.86 -9.82
N PHE A 466 0.07 14.93 -9.97
CA PHE A 466 1.29 15.20 -10.73
C PHE A 466 1.00 15.49 -12.21
N TYR A 467 0.11 14.71 -12.82
CA TYR A 467 -0.26 14.93 -14.21
C TYR A 467 -1.06 16.23 -14.39
N TYR A 468 -2.15 16.42 -13.66
CA TYR A 468 -3.11 17.52 -13.88
C TYR A 468 -2.70 18.81 -13.16
N ASP A 469 -2.30 18.72 -11.89
CA ASP A 469 -2.06 19.88 -11.03
C ASP A 469 -0.61 20.38 -11.10
N CYS A 470 0.27 19.64 -11.78
CA CYS A 470 1.65 20.04 -12.05
C CYS A 470 1.96 20.10 -13.55
N ILE A 471 1.99 18.97 -14.26
CA ILE A 471 2.41 18.97 -15.67
C ILE A 471 1.42 19.75 -16.55
N ASP A 472 0.14 19.40 -16.55
CA ASP A 472 -0.88 20.10 -17.36
C ASP A 472 -1.08 21.56 -16.93
N PHE A 473 -0.92 21.83 -15.63
CA PHE A 473 -0.98 23.19 -15.09
C PHE A 473 0.12 24.08 -15.68
N TYR A 474 1.39 23.68 -15.62
CA TYR A 474 2.52 24.51 -16.03
C TYR A 474 2.86 24.48 -17.52
N PHE A 475 2.47 23.43 -18.25
CA PHE A 475 2.84 23.22 -19.64
C PHE A 475 1.62 23.32 -20.56
N ASP A 476 1.82 23.85 -21.78
CA ASP A 476 0.80 23.72 -22.82
C ASP A 476 0.73 22.26 -23.28
N ARG A 477 -0.49 21.75 -23.53
CA ARG A 477 -0.68 20.35 -23.94
C ARG A 477 -0.05 20.01 -25.29
N SER A 478 0.26 20.99 -26.14
CA SER A 478 1.03 20.77 -27.35
C SER A 478 2.53 20.55 -27.07
N ASP A 479 3.02 20.93 -25.89
CA ASP A 479 4.43 20.85 -25.53
C ASP A 479 4.81 19.59 -24.74
N PHE A 480 3.82 18.77 -24.38
CA PHE A 480 4.07 17.46 -23.79
C PHE A 480 3.09 16.39 -24.27
N GLN A 481 3.50 15.14 -24.16
CA GLN A 481 2.62 13.99 -24.35
C GLN A 481 3.03 12.85 -23.45
N TYR A 482 2.05 12.26 -22.77
CA TYR A 482 2.29 11.16 -21.85
C TYR A 482 2.58 9.88 -22.64
N GLN A 483 3.62 9.15 -22.23
CA GLN A 483 4.04 7.92 -22.87
C GLN A 483 3.56 6.72 -22.07
N GLU A 484 3.96 6.63 -20.81
CA GLU A 484 3.70 5.47 -19.97
C GLU A 484 3.62 5.86 -18.49
N MET A 485 2.83 5.10 -17.75
CA MET A 485 2.90 5.05 -16.30
C MET A 485 2.98 3.62 -15.79
N ASP A 486 3.79 3.39 -14.76
CA ASP A 486 3.80 2.15 -13.97
C ASP A 486 3.83 2.48 -12.49
N THR A 487 2.65 2.51 -11.87
CA THR A 487 2.43 2.74 -10.44
C THR A 487 2.86 4.13 -9.95
N ASP A 488 4.17 4.34 -9.81
CA ASP A 488 4.83 5.54 -9.29
C ASP A 488 5.70 6.26 -10.33
N SER A 489 5.86 5.67 -11.52
CA SER A 489 6.58 6.29 -12.63
C SER A 489 5.65 7.02 -13.61
N ALA A 490 6.15 8.12 -14.18
CA ALA A 490 5.48 8.94 -15.19
C ALA A 490 6.48 9.32 -16.29
N TYR A 491 6.30 8.75 -17.49
CA TYR A 491 7.15 9.04 -18.65
C TYR A 491 6.49 9.99 -19.62
N ILE A 492 7.16 11.10 -19.92
CA ILE A 492 6.62 12.22 -20.66
C ILE A 492 7.58 12.61 -21.78
N ALA A 493 7.06 12.72 -23.01
CA ALA A 493 7.77 13.31 -24.14
C ALA A 493 7.49 14.80 -24.20
N PHE A 494 8.50 15.63 -24.47
CA PHE A 494 8.43 17.08 -24.53
C PHE A 494 8.86 17.63 -25.89
N SER A 495 8.32 18.79 -26.26
CA SER A 495 8.67 19.53 -27.48
C SER A 495 9.90 20.43 -27.36
N CYS A 496 10.47 20.61 -26.16
CA CYS A 496 11.68 21.40 -25.92
C CYS A 496 12.79 20.58 -25.23
N ASP A 497 14.05 21.02 -25.38
CA ASP A 497 15.21 20.33 -24.82
C ASP A 497 15.34 20.57 -23.30
N ASN A 498 14.89 21.74 -22.81
CA ASN A 498 14.85 22.07 -21.39
C ASN A 498 13.42 22.45 -20.94
N PRO A 499 12.52 21.48 -20.71
CA PRO A 499 11.10 21.76 -20.52
C PRO A 499 10.78 22.82 -19.45
N PHE A 500 11.38 22.70 -18.26
CA PHE A 500 11.13 23.63 -17.15
C PHE A 500 11.77 25.02 -17.31
N GLN A 501 12.61 25.24 -18.32
CA GLN A 501 13.18 26.55 -18.65
C GLN A 501 12.48 27.17 -19.85
N GLU A 502 12.13 26.34 -20.84
CA GLU A 502 11.70 26.80 -22.17
C GLU A 502 10.18 26.71 -22.36
N CYS A 503 9.52 25.64 -21.90
CA CYS A 503 8.11 25.38 -22.22
C CYS A 503 7.12 25.75 -21.09
N ILE A 504 7.56 26.30 -19.95
CA ILE A 504 6.62 26.77 -18.92
C ILE A 504 5.84 27.96 -19.46
N LYS A 505 4.50 27.89 -19.34
CA LYS A 505 3.57 28.97 -19.68
C LYS A 505 4.08 30.30 -19.11
N PRO A 506 4.31 31.34 -19.94
CA PRO A 506 4.95 32.57 -19.49
C PRO A 506 4.34 33.20 -18.23
N GLU A 507 3.02 33.19 -18.15
CA GLU A 507 2.22 33.72 -17.04
C GLU A 507 2.33 32.92 -15.73
N LEU A 508 2.81 31.67 -15.78
CA LEU A 508 2.97 30.80 -14.60
C LEU A 508 4.43 30.67 -14.15
N ARG A 509 5.40 31.34 -14.80
CA ARG A 509 6.82 31.20 -14.46
C ARG A 509 7.14 31.61 -13.03
N GLU A 510 6.59 32.74 -12.57
CA GLU A 510 6.78 33.20 -11.20
C GLU A 510 6.15 32.23 -10.19
N HIS A 511 4.91 31.79 -10.45
CA HIS A 511 4.23 30.78 -9.64
C HIS A 511 5.05 29.48 -9.58
N PHE A 512 5.60 29.02 -10.70
CA PHE A 512 6.43 27.82 -10.74
C PHE A 512 7.67 27.97 -9.86
N VAL A 513 8.37 29.10 -9.90
CA VAL A 513 9.55 29.34 -9.05
C VAL A 513 9.19 29.26 -7.56
N GLN A 514 8.02 29.76 -7.17
CA GLN A 514 7.53 29.74 -5.79
C GLN A 514 7.08 28.34 -5.32
N HIS A 515 6.51 27.54 -6.23
CA HIS A 515 5.83 26.28 -5.90
C HIS A 515 6.48 24.99 -6.45
N LYS A 516 7.57 25.06 -7.22
CA LYS A 516 8.20 23.87 -7.82
C LYS A 516 8.61 22.82 -6.77
N TYR A 517 8.94 23.26 -5.56
CA TYR A 517 9.40 22.36 -4.49
C TYR A 517 8.28 21.60 -3.77
N ASP A 518 7.01 21.89 -4.10
CA ASP A 518 5.85 21.06 -3.70
C ASP A 518 5.81 19.73 -4.49
N TRP A 519 6.53 19.70 -5.62
CA TRP A 519 6.56 18.59 -6.57
C TRP A 519 7.94 17.95 -6.69
N PHE A 520 9.00 18.74 -6.70
CA PHE A 520 10.37 18.30 -6.99
C PHE A 520 11.33 18.59 -5.82
N PRO A 521 12.43 17.82 -5.69
CA PRO A 521 13.48 18.12 -4.72
C PRO A 521 14.06 19.53 -4.86
N ARG A 522 14.36 20.18 -3.73
CA ARG A 522 15.04 21.48 -3.73
C ARG A 522 16.41 21.40 -4.39
N ASP A 523 16.71 22.35 -5.25
CA ASP A 523 17.90 22.36 -6.12
C ASP A 523 18.90 23.50 -5.81
N TYR A 524 18.59 24.38 -4.84
CA TYR A 524 19.47 25.49 -4.46
C TYR A 524 20.69 25.07 -3.63
N SER A 525 20.72 23.83 -3.13
CA SER A 525 21.85 23.27 -2.37
C SER A 525 21.92 21.76 -2.55
N ALA A 526 23.13 21.23 -2.73
CA ALA A 526 23.36 19.79 -2.88
C ALA A 526 22.88 18.98 -1.66
N ASP A 527 23.02 19.51 -0.45
CA ASP A 527 22.62 18.81 0.77
C ASP A 527 21.10 18.77 0.93
N VAL A 528 20.43 19.88 0.59
CA VAL A 528 18.96 19.93 0.59
C VAL A 528 18.39 19.04 -0.52
N ALA A 529 19.01 19.02 -1.71
CA ALA A 529 18.63 18.13 -2.78
C ALA A 529 18.74 16.65 -2.37
N LYS A 530 19.84 16.26 -1.71
CA LYS A 530 20.02 14.89 -1.18
C LYS A 530 18.93 14.54 -0.16
N PHE A 531 18.61 15.46 0.76
CA PHE A 531 17.56 15.26 1.75
C PHE A 531 16.19 15.05 1.08
N ASP A 532 15.84 15.90 0.12
CA ASP A 532 14.53 15.90 -0.54
C ASP A 532 14.35 14.74 -1.52
N ARG A 533 15.44 14.24 -2.13
CA ARG A 533 15.42 13.00 -2.93
C ARG A 533 14.92 11.78 -2.13
N ARG A 534 14.96 11.85 -0.80
CA ARG A 534 14.41 10.85 0.12
C ARG A 534 13.09 11.26 0.77
N THR A 535 12.60 12.48 0.56
CA THR A 535 11.28 12.92 1.03
C THR A 535 10.18 12.19 0.26
N PRO A 536 9.28 11.45 0.94
CA PRO A 536 8.22 10.70 0.26
C PRO A 536 7.26 11.61 -0.51
N GLY A 537 6.84 11.17 -1.69
CA GLY A 537 5.83 11.83 -2.53
C GLY A 537 6.36 12.93 -3.47
N LEU A 538 7.63 13.33 -3.35
CA LEU A 538 8.29 14.17 -4.36
C LEU A 538 8.67 13.34 -5.59
N PHE A 539 8.59 13.97 -6.75
CA PHE A 539 8.95 13.40 -8.04
C PHE A 539 10.40 13.72 -8.37
N LYS A 540 11.17 12.72 -8.78
CA LYS A 540 12.56 12.88 -9.19
C LYS A 540 12.78 12.31 -10.59
N ASP A 541 13.76 12.86 -11.29
CA ASP A 541 14.19 12.33 -12.58
C ASP A 541 14.78 10.92 -12.37
N GLU A 542 14.11 9.95 -12.96
CA GLU A 542 14.54 8.56 -13.02
C GLU A 542 15.27 8.27 -14.35
N TRP A 543 14.82 8.93 -15.42
CA TRP A 543 15.41 8.83 -16.75
C TRP A 543 15.30 10.18 -17.46
N SER A 544 16.34 10.55 -18.20
CA SER A 544 16.30 11.62 -19.19
C SER A 544 17.06 11.17 -20.42
N GLY A 545 16.39 11.15 -21.56
CA GLY A 545 16.98 10.77 -22.83
C GLY A 545 16.12 11.18 -24.02
N ASP A 546 16.36 10.53 -25.15
CA ASP A 546 15.92 11.03 -26.45
C ASP A 546 14.88 10.13 -27.10
N ALA A 547 14.68 8.91 -26.59
CA ALA A 547 13.71 7.98 -27.14
C ALA A 547 13.09 7.05 -26.10
N MET A 548 11.86 6.63 -26.37
CA MET A 548 11.13 5.62 -25.62
C MET A 548 10.17 4.84 -26.52
N VAL A 549 10.11 3.52 -26.29
CA VAL A 549 9.12 2.64 -26.89
C VAL A 549 8.38 1.88 -25.79
N SER A 550 7.04 1.88 -25.83
CA SER A 550 6.16 1.24 -24.86
C SER A 550 5.21 0.27 -25.56
N LEU A 551 5.32 -1.02 -25.25
CA LEU A 551 4.61 -2.07 -25.99
C LEU A 551 3.38 -2.59 -25.28
N SER A 552 3.51 -2.86 -23.99
CA SER A 552 2.46 -3.34 -23.08
C SER A 552 2.82 -3.00 -21.63
N SER A 553 1.87 -3.15 -20.69
CA SER A 553 2.13 -2.85 -19.28
C SER A 553 3.44 -3.50 -18.79
N LYS A 554 4.37 -2.69 -18.27
CA LYS A 554 5.69 -3.12 -17.77
C LYS A 554 6.62 -3.74 -18.83
N ASN A 555 6.41 -3.37 -20.10
CA ASN A 555 7.30 -3.71 -21.22
C ASN A 555 7.59 -2.44 -22.03
N TYR A 556 8.71 -1.79 -21.70
CA TYR A 556 9.15 -0.55 -22.35
C TYR A 556 10.69 -0.44 -22.35
N ILE A 557 11.20 0.42 -23.22
CA ILE A 557 12.61 0.77 -23.29
C ILE A 557 12.77 2.28 -23.42
N CYS A 558 13.76 2.83 -22.74
CA CYS A 558 14.21 4.21 -22.90
C CYS A 558 15.69 4.20 -23.27
N TYR A 559 16.11 5.02 -24.24
CA TYR A 559 17.48 4.98 -24.75
C TYR A 559 17.91 6.34 -25.32
N LEU A 560 19.22 6.51 -25.45
CA LEU A 560 19.83 7.57 -26.25
C LEU A 560 20.26 6.95 -27.59
N PRO A 561 19.73 7.42 -28.74
CA PRO A 561 20.08 6.87 -30.05
C PRO A 561 21.59 6.91 -30.35
N ASP A 562 22.27 7.94 -29.86
CA ASP A 562 23.68 8.21 -30.13
C ASP A 562 24.64 7.58 -29.10
N GLU A 563 24.13 6.95 -28.03
CA GLU A 563 24.95 6.30 -26.99
C GLU A 563 24.64 4.80 -26.88
N LEU A 564 25.61 3.96 -27.25
CA LEU A 564 25.48 2.49 -27.29
C LEU A 564 25.14 1.82 -25.94
N TYR A 565 25.32 2.50 -24.81
CA TYR A 565 25.27 1.87 -23.47
C TYR A 565 24.29 2.50 -22.48
N LYS A 566 23.65 3.61 -22.83
CA LYS A 566 22.68 4.27 -21.94
C LYS A 566 21.26 3.88 -22.33
N VAL A 567 20.78 2.80 -21.70
CA VAL A 567 19.45 2.23 -21.94
C VAL A 567 18.81 1.83 -20.60
N LYS A 568 17.51 2.11 -20.46
CA LYS A 568 16.65 1.54 -19.41
C LYS A 568 15.65 0.59 -20.06
N VAL A 569 15.67 -0.69 -19.70
CA VAL A 569 14.73 -1.70 -20.21
C VAL A 569 13.88 -2.27 -19.08
N SER A 570 12.57 -2.29 -19.27
CA SER A 570 11.63 -3.06 -18.48
C SER A 570 10.97 -4.11 -19.37
N ALA A 571 11.09 -5.40 -19.03
CA ALA A 571 10.46 -6.49 -19.79
C ALA A 571 9.91 -7.57 -18.86
N LYS A 572 8.68 -7.38 -18.37
CA LYS A 572 8.13 -8.23 -17.30
C LYS A 572 8.06 -9.70 -17.70
N GLY A 573 8.71 -10.52 -16.87
CA GLY A 573 8.74 -11.97 -17.00
C GLY A 573 9.79 -12.49 -17.99
N VAL A 574 10.55 -11.63 -18.65
CA VAL A 574 11.70 -12.01 -19.49
C VAL A 574 12.97 -11.94 -18.65
N GLN A 575 13.91 -12.87 -18.84
CA GLN A 575 15.15 -12.90 -18.07
C GLN A 575 16.20 -11.96 -18.68
N GLN A 576 16.57 -10.90 -17.96
CA GLN A 576 17.48 -9.84 -18.47
C GLN A 576 18.92 -9.92 -17.92
N GLY A 577 19.12 -10.62 -16.79
CA GLY A 577 20.41 -10.62 -16.08
C GLY A 577 21.44 -11.55 -16.71
N ARG A 578 22.72 -11.14 -16.69
CA ARG A 578 23.91 -11.87 -17.20
C ARG A 578 23.92 -12.09 -18.72
N GLY A 579 23.51 -11.07 -19.48
CA GLY A 579 23.56 -11.12 -20.95
C GLY A 579 22.47 -11.96 -21.61
N ARG A 580 21.52 -12.50 -20.83
CA ARG A 580 20.37 -13.23 -21.37
C ARG A 580 19.48 -12.25 -22.11
N ASN A 581 19.01 -12.68 -23.29
CA ASN A 581 17.91 -12.03 -24.01
C ASN A 581 18.26 -10.61 -24.52
N ASN A 582 19.54 -10.24 -24.47
CA ASN A 582 20.03 -8.93 -24.88
C ASN A 582 19.98 -8.71 -26.40
N ASP A 583 19.82 -9.77 -27.19
CA ASP A 583 19.63 -9.71 -28.64
C ASP A 583 18.23 -9.22 -29.02
N VAL A 584 17.21 -9.59 -28.24
CA VAL A 584 15.82 -9.15 -28.44
C VAL A 584 15.52 -7.84 -27.71
N LEU A 585 16.07 -7.67 -26.50
CA LEU A 585 15.80 -6.53 -25.61
C LEU A 585 16.66 -5.29 -25.97
N THR A 586 16.63 -4.90 -27.23
CA THR A 586 17.37 -3.77 -27.79
C THR A 586 16.41 -2.66 -28.27
N PRO A 587 16.88 -1.41 -28.42
CA PRO A 587 16.08 -0.36 -29.07
C PRO A 587 15.49 -0.81 -30.41
N LYS A 588 16.32 -1.44 -31.25
CA LYS A 588 15.89 -2.01 -32.53
C LYS A 588 14.80 -3.07 -32.37
N GLY A 589 14.91 -3.97 -31.40
CA GLY A 589 13.89 -4.99 -31.14
C GLY A 589 12.53 -4.39 -30.77
N PHE A 590 12.52 -3.40 -29.87
CA PHE A 590 11.30 -2.69 -29.49
C PHE A 590 10.71 -1.86 -30.64
N GLU A 591 11.52 -1.08 -31.36
CA GLU A 591 11.08 -0.31 -32.54
C GLU A 591 10.49 -1.23 -33.62
N THR A 592 11.13 -2.36 -33.89
CA THR A 592 10.68 -3.37 -34.88
C THR A 592 9.31 -3.93 -34.52
N VAL A 593 9.03 -4.17 -33.24
CA VAL A 593 7.70 -4.61 -32.80
C VAL A 593 6.61 -3.59 -33.13
N VAL A 594 6.87 -2.30 -32.93
CA VAL A 594 5.90 -1.23 -33.26
C VAL A 594 5.76 -1.07 -34.77
N ARG A 595 6.88 -0.97 -35.49
CA ARG A 595 6.93 -0.72 -36.94
C ARG A 595 6.33 -1.86 -37.73
N ASP A 596 6.77 -3.09 -37.45
CA ASP A 596 6.42 -4.27 -38.26
C ASP A 596 5.21 -5.01 -37.68
N ARG A 597 4.67 -4.54 -36.53
CA ARG A 597 3.47 -5.07 -35.87
C ARG A 597 3.59 -6.55 -35.52
N ILE A 598 4.77 -6.96 -35.06
CA ILE A 598 5.09 -8.37 -34.81
C ILE A 598 5.15 -8.71 -33.31
N THR A 599 5.33 -9.98 -33.01
CA THR A 599 5.67 -10.45 -31.66
C THR A 599 7.02 -11.15 -31.72
N LEU A 600 7.95 -10.74 -30.86
CA LEU A 600 9.27 -11.36 -30.71
C LEU A 600 9.24 -12.37 -29.56
N GLN A 601 9.90 -13.51 -29.77
CA GLN A 601 10.00 -14.60 -28.82
C GLN A 601 11.40 -14.68 -28.22
N ASP A 602 11.49 -15.30 -27.05
CA ASP A 602 12.75 -15.48 -26.36
C ASP A 602 12.69 -16.68 -25.40
N THR A 603 13.82 -17.03 -24.80
CA THR A 603 13.98 -18.23 -23.99
C THR A 603 14.27 -17.91 -22.53
N ASN A 604 13.38 -18.32 -21.63
CA ASN A 604 13.69 -18.38 -20.21
C ASN A 604 14.26 -19.74 -19.84
N LYS A 605 15.34 -19.76 -19.04
CA LYS A 605 15.94 -21.00 -18.51
C LYS A 605 15.91 -21.00 -16.99
N GLY A 606 15.63 -22.15 -16.40
CA GLY A 606 15.60 -22.29 -14.95
C GLY A 606 15.59 -23.75 -14.52
N PHE A 607 15.40 -23.97 -13.23
CA PHE A 607 15.25 -25.31 -12.66
C PHE A 607 13.84 -25.45 -12.09
N ARG A 608 13.27 -26.65 -12.19
CA ARG A 608 11.99 -27.00 -11.55
C ARG A 608 12.05 -28.43 -11.05
N LEU A 609 11.26 -28.77 -10.04
CA LEU A 609 11.01 -30.16 -9.69
C LEU A 609 10.15 -30.78 -10.81
N SER A 610 10.63 -31.85 -11.42
CA SER A 610 9.84 -32.68 -12.32
C SER A 610 8.88 -33.54 -11.50
N LYS A 611 7.58 -33.46 -11.79
CA LYS A 611 6.58 -34.29 -11.11
C LYS A 611 6.72 -35.76 -11.47
N GLU A 612 7.14 -36.05 -12.70
CA GLU A 612 7.31 -37.42 -13.21
C GLU A 612 8.55 -38.08 -12.61
N THR A 613 9.68 -37.39 -12.61
CA THR A 613 10.97 -37.97 -12.19
C THR A 613 11.32 -37.68 -10.73
N LYS A 614 10.50 -36.87 -10.03
CA LYS A 614 10.74 -36.38 -8.66
C LYS A 614 12.15 -35.80 -8.45
N SER A 615 12.74 -35.26 -9.50
CA SER A 615 14.10 -34.72 -9.52
C SER A 615 14.12 -33.28 -10.03
N ILE A 616 15.14 -32.51 -9.63
CA ILE A 616 15.35 -31.16 -10.14
C ILE A 616 15.83 -31.28 -11.60
N ILE A 617 15.03 -30.76 -12.53
CA ILE A 617 15.35 -30.70 -13.95
C ILE A 617 15.58 -29.25 -14.38
N THR A 618 16.50 -29.06 -15.32
CA THR A 618 16.63 -27.80 -16.05
C THR A 618 15.51 -27.73 -17.08
N TYR A 619 14.78 -26.62 -17.13
CA TYR A 619 13.83 -26.34 -18.19
C TYR A 619 14.29 -25.16 -19.05
N SER A 620 13.92 -25.22 -20.31
CA SER A 620 14.03 -24.12 -21.27
C SER A 620 12.64 -23.88 -21.82
N GLN A 621 12.15 -22.65 -21.71
CA GLN A 621 10.81 -22.27 -22.17
C GLN A 621 10.92 -21.12 -23.16
N THR A 622 10.52 -21.38 -24.41
CA THR A 622 10.26 -20.32 -25.39
C THR A 622 8.97 -19.60 -24.98
N LYS A 623 9.04 -18.28 -24.88
CA LYS A 623 7.92 -17.43 -24.50
C LYS A 623 7.90 -16.15 -25.32
N THR A 624 6.75 -15.51 -25.39
CA THR A 624 6.64 -14.13 -25.88
C THR A 624 7.49 -13.20 -25.01
N ALA A 625 8.42 -12.47 -25.64
CA ALA A 625 9.23 -11.46 -24.98
C ALA A 625 8.64 -10.08 -25.19
N LEU A 626 8.49 -9.66 -26.45
CA LEU A 626 7.94 -8.36 -26.83
C LEU A 626 6.72 -8.60 -27.73
N SER A 627 5.57 -8.02 -27.39
CA SER A 627 4.35 -8.19 -28.18
C SER A 627 3.77 -6.85 -28.58
N TYR A 628 3.29 -6.77 -29.82
CA TYR A 628 2.55 -5.62 -30.31
C TYR A 628 1.15 -5.48 -29.70
N PHE A 629 0.57 -6.53 -29.11
CA PHE A 629 -0.80 -6.48 -28.59
C PHE A 629 -0.90 -5.67 -27.29
N TYR A 630 -1.85 -4.73 -27.25
CA TYR A 630 -2.20 -3.96 -26.07
C TYR A 630 -3.71 -3.67 -26.05
N ASP A 631 -4.35 -3.87 -24.90
CA ASP A 631 -5.82 -3.85 -24.79
C ASP A 631 -6.36 -3.06 -23.59
N LYS A 632 -5.52 -2.35 -22.85
CA LYS A 632 -6.00 -1.48 -21.76
C LYS A 632 -6.47 -0.10 -22.23
N ARG A 633 -6.21 0.22 -23.50
CA ARG A 633 -6.66 1.39 -24.25
C ARG A 633 -6.80 0.97 -25.71
N ARG A 634 -7.60 1.70 -26.50
CA ARG A 634 -7.72 1.45 -27.95
C ARG A 634 -6.46 1.99 -28.62
N VAL A 635 -5.71 1.14 -29.29
CA VAL A 635 -4.58 1.56 -30.12
C VAL A 635 -5.11 1.93 -31.49
N LEU A 636 -4.75 3.10 -31.99
CA LEU A 636 -5.19 3.59 -33.30
C LEU A 636 -4.41 2.92 -34.44
N GLU A 637 -4.85 3.14 -35.67
CA GLU A 637 -4.30 2.51 -36.88
C GLU A 637 -2.82 2.82 -37.13
N ASP A 638 -2.33 3.95 -36.61
CA ASP A 638 -0.91 4.32 -36.62
C ASP A 638 -0.05 3.38 -35.77
N GLY A 639 -0.67 2.58 -34.90
CA GLY A 639 -0.01 1.65 -34.01
C GLY A 639 0.71 2.28 -32.83
N ILE A 640 0.61 3.60 -32.67
CA ILE A 640 1.39 4.43 -31.75
C ILE A 640 0.46 5.15 -30.77
N THR A 641 -0.56 5.83 -31.29
CA THR A 641 -1.49 6.64 -30.50
C THR A 641 -2.50 5.73 -29.80
N THR A 642 -2.90 6.10 -28.57
CA THR A 642 -3.93 5.37 -27.84
C THR A 642 -5.02 6.29 -27.29
N VAL A 643 -6.27 5.82 -27.30
CA VAL A 643 -7.42 6.52 -26.71
C VAL A 643 -8.08 5.65 -25.63
N PRO A 644 -8.79 6.24 -24.66
CA PRO A 644 -9.45 5.47 -23.61
C PRO A 644 -10.44 4.45 -24.16
N LEU A 645 -10.68 3.38 -23.40
CA LEU A 645 -11.79 2.47 -23.66
C LEU A 645 -13.11 3.10 -23.19
N ASP A 646 -14.22 2.78 -23.85
CA ASP A 646 -15.56 3.26 -23.46
C ASP A 646 -16.24 2.31 -22.45
N ILE A 647 -15.49 1.80 -21.45
CA ILE A 647 -15.97 0.83 -20.46
C ILE A 647 -15.57 1.09 -19.02
#